data_AF-A0A4R6WIY7-F1
#
_entry.id   AF-A0A4R6WIY7-F1
#
_cell.length_a   1.000
_cell.length_b   1.000
_cell.length_c   1.000
_cell.angle_alpha   90.00
_cell.angle_beta   90.00
_cell.angle_gamma   90.00
#
_symmetry.space_group_name_H-M   'P 1'
#
loop_
_entity.id
_entity.type
_entity.pdbx_description
1 polymer ?
#
loop_
_entity_poly.entity_id
_entity_poly.type
_entity_poly.pdbx_seq_one_letter_code
_entity_poly.pdbx_strand_id
1 'polypeptide(L)'
;MKRILSLLLLILPFYIFGQLKFETIRIKDALIKAKKENKGVLIDVTSGRIDDANISKVLSEKALSDKLLQNFIPIRIDMLNVDNQIDYAEYITNLSYPVMVFLNANGSILGNGYWDEMAVGRQQFSQVLDKAIQENLVKKTNTRSIKFMNMDYNEALKLSKQTGKPIFIDSYFIGCGPCKRMEEDVFTLDRVADFYNNNFICLKLDRANDPYKLIEKFKVFGFPGLLYINSDGSLNTLHQGYRDADQFISLGQKALDSKGEAATAGLSETPSNMVTGTSSSSTAGSTATVAMSGSTSSVPATASTASLGSSSSSAAATSGSSDGSAVQFEKLSLSDAVQKAKAMNKSIYVDMSATWCQPCKMMKKDVFPDPAVVEYLNKHFISIYFECDIDSALSNAYRDKYITTAFPTHLLIDKNGELIHKFVGYMKVSSFLEELNKGVLATTGLGSFHTRYKNGERSPAFMNEYITMLANANEGERASGLASEYLATLSLNELADRKTFFLINEFVRDLDSDLTKKIFANKQLFEKNAGQSAFDQYVGKVWLIKGLSYVKEDAGVKKLDKDGYDQFLKRLSESGIAQIEYVKTTSMMENLYLTADWNSYVNFAIDYMQKEKGNASPMLTWNWGARLQSECPDKNLKTKYLQALELNYDLIKKSGSDQAIVWAESMKVLMNDLKK
;
A
#
# COMPACT_ATOMS: atom_id res chain seq x y z
N MET A 1 -26.15 -76.50 -30.00
CA MET A 1 -26.90 -76.67 -28.72
C MET A 1 -25.95 -76.29 -27.59
N LYS A 2 -26.16 -75.13 -26.93
CA LYS A 2 -26.77 -75.02 -25.57
C LYS A 2 -25.79 -75.59 -24.50
N ARG A 3 -25.22 -74.87 -23.53
CA ARG A 3 -25.70 -73.80 -22.61
C ARG A 3 -24.46 -73.14 -21.91
N ILE A 4 -24.35 -71.81 -21.82
CA ILE A 4 -24.63 -70.92 -20.65
C ILE A 4 -23.70 -71.20 -19.45
N LEU A 5 -22.82 -70.29 -18.95
CA LEU A 5 -23.08 -69.07 -18.14
C LEU A 5 -21.73 -68.33 -17.94
N SER A 6 -21.52 -67.11 -18.47
CA SER A 6 -21.61 -65.79 -17.81
C SER A 6 -20.51 -65.41 -16.79
N LEU A 7 -20.01 -64.18 -17.01
CA LEU A 7 -19.39 -63.21 -16.09
C LEU A 7 -17.88 -63.28 -15.75
N LEU A 8 -17.29 -62.08 -15.80
CA LEU A 8 -16.03 -61.61 -15.21
C LEU A 8 -14.74 -61.80 -16.02
N LEU A 9 -14.62 -61.02 -17.10
CA LEU A 9 -13.37 -60.28 -17.33
C LEU A 9 -13.75 -58.85 -17.71
N LEU A 10 -13.80 -58.03 -16.67
CA LEU A 10 -13.91 -56.58 -16.72
C LEU A 10 -12.83 -56.04 -17.66
N ILE A 11 -13.32 -55.36 -18.69
CA ILE A 11 -12.61 -54.33 -19.43
C ILE A 11 -12.16 -53.31 -18.39
N LEU A 12 -10.89 -53.34 -17.99
CA LEU A 12 -10.23 -52.20 -17.37
C LEU A 12 -9.62 -51.41 -18.53
N PRO A 13 -10.27 -50.36 -19.04
CA PRO A 13 -9.51 -49.36 -19.76
C PRO A 13 -8.57 -48.75 -18.71
N PHE A 14 -7.27 -48.88 -18.94
CA PHE A 14 -6.29 -48.00 -18.33
C PHE A 14 -6.73 -46.57 -18.67
N TYR A 15 -7.51 -45.95 -17.78
CA TYR A 15 -7.72 -44.52 -17.79
C TYR A 15 -6.40 -43.90 -17.36
N ILE A 16 -5.62 -43.49 -18.36
CA ILE A 16 -4.51 -42.55 -18.18
C ILE A 16 -5.15 -41.30 -17.58
N PHE A 17 -4.90 -41.07 -16.29
CA PHE A 17 -5.30 -39.83 -15.62
C PHE A 17 -4.62 -38.67 -16.34
N GLY A 18 -5.39 -37.83 -17.02
CA GLY A 18 -4.89 -36.57 -17.55
C GLY A 18 -4.48 -35.68 -16.39
N GLN A 19 -3.19 -35.61 -16.11
CA GLN A 19 -2.63 -34.68 -15.12
C GLN A 19 -2.93 -33.25 -15.59
N LEU A 20 -3.49 -32.41 -14.72
CA LEU A 20 -3.74 -31.00 -15.00
C LEU A 20 -2.44 -30.35 -15.50
N LYS A 21 -2.45 -29.81 -16.71
CA LYS A 21 -1.28 -29.18 -17.33
C LYS A 21 -1.54 -27.70 -17.56
N PHE A 22 -0.64 -26.86 -17.06
CA PHE A 22 -0.62 -25.45 -17.38
C PHE A 22 0.05 -25.25 -18.76
N GLU A 23 -0.64 -24.57 -19.66
CA GLU A 23 -0.08 -24.21 -20.97
C GLU A 23 0.86 -23.00 -20.82
N THR A 24 1.97 -22.99 -21.54
CA THR A 24 2.89 -21.84 -21.60
C THR A 24 2.61 -21.07 -22.89
N ILE A 25 1.55 -20.26 -22.86
CA ILE A 25 1.11 -19.39 -23.96
C ILE A 25 0.90 -17.97 -23.42
N ARG A 26 0.91 -16.98 -24.32
CA ARG A 26 0.65 -15.58 -23.96
C ARG A 26 -0.78 -15.40 -23.44
N ILE A 27 -1.00 -14.42 -22.56
CA ILE A 27 -2.32 -14.16 -21.96
C ILE A 27 -3.33 -13.84 -23.07
N LYS A 28 -2.95 -13.03 -24.06
CA LYS A 28 -3.84 -12.69 -25.19
C LYS A 28 -4.26 -13.92 -26.01
N ASP A 29 -3.36 -14.86 -26.23
CA ASP A 29 -3.66 -16.10 -26.95
C ASP A 29 -4.59 -17.01 -26.11
N ALA A 30 -4.38 -17.05 -24.80
CA ALA A 30 -5.25 -17.76 -23.87
C ALA A 30 -6.67 -17.17 -23.82
N LEU A 31 -6.81 -15.84 -23.87
CA LEU A 31 -8.11 -15.15 -23.91
C LEU A 31 -8.87 -15.47 -25.21
N ILE A 32 -8.20 -15.50 -26.36
CA ILE A 32 -8.79 -15.91 -27.65
C ILE A 32 -9.30 -17.35 -27.55
N LYS A 33 -8.49 -18.26 -26.98
CA LYS A 33 -8.88 -19.65 -26.77
C LYS A 33 -10.06 -19.78 -25.80
N ALA A 34 -10.03 -19.04 -24.69
CA ALA A 34 -11.07 -19.02 -23.67
C ALA A 34 -12.41 -18.54 -24.26
N LYS A 35 -12.38 -17.53 -25.13
CA LYS A 35 -13.56 -17.05 -25.85
C LYS A 35 -14.15 -18.13 -26.77
N LYS A 36 -13.31 -18.85 -27.52
CA LYS A 36 -13.74 -19.96 -28.40
C LYS A 36 -14.34 -21.13 -27.60
N GLU A 37 -13.78 -21.44 -26.44
CA GLU A 37 -14.24 -22.53 -25.58
C GLU A 37 -15.34 -22.14 -24.58
N ASN A 38 -15.77 -20.87 -24.58
CA ASN A 38 -16.69 -20.32 -23.58
C ASN A 38 -16.20 -20.54 -22.13
N LYS A 39 -14.91 -20.39 -21.88
CA LYS A 39 -14.25 -20.52 -20.57
C LYS A 39 -13.65 -19.20 -20.10
N GLY A 40 -13.19 -19.15 -18.86
CA GLY A 40 -12.22 -18.14 -18.42
C GLY A 40 -10.77 -18.63 -18.60
N VAL A 41 -9.81 -17.86 -18.10
CA VAL A 41 -8.39 -18.23 -18.01
C VAL A 41 -8.00 -18.29 -16.55
N LEU A 42 -7.30 -19.35 -16.13
CA LEU A 42 -6.57 -19.38 -14.87
C LEU A 42 -5.10 -19.14 -15.19
N ILE A 43 -4.49 -18.16 -14.53
CA ILE A 43 -3.08 -17.83 -14.72
C ILE A 43 -2.33 -18.19 -13.43
N ASP A 44 -1.39 -19.11 -13.54
CA ASP A 44 -0.36 -19.35 -12.54
C ASP A 44 0.84 -18.43 -12.83
N VAL A 45 1.02 -17.38 -12.02
CA VAL A 45 2.06 -16.38 -12.21
C VAL A 45 3.26 -16.70 -11.32
N THR A 46 4.40 -16.98 -11.94
CA THR A 46 5.63 -17.39 -11.28
C THR A 46 6.77 -16.37 -11.46
N SER A 47 7.82 -16.49 -10.66
CA SER A 47 9.04 -15.69 -10.77
C SER A 47 10.28 -16.61 -10.89
N GLY A 48 10.36 -17.39 -11.97
CA GLY A 48 11.42 -18.37 -12.21
C GLY A 48 11.35 -19.67 -11.40
N ARG A 49 10.42 -19.77 -10.44
CA ARG A 49 10.20 -20.98 -9.63
C ARG A 49 8.74 -21.40 -9.66
N ILE A 50 8.51 -22.67 -9.95
CA ILE A 50 7.19 -23.29 -9.96
C ILE A 50 6.94 -23.95 -8.59
N ASP A 51 5.76 -23.70 -8.01
CA ASP A 51 5.33 -24.30 -6.75
C ASP A 51 4.56 -25.63 -6.96
N ASP A 52 5.19 -26.57 -7.68
CA ASP A 52 4.53 -27.81 -8.08
C ASP A 52 4.05 -28.65 -6.88
N ALA A 53 4.72 -28.55 -5.74
CA ALA A 53 4.37 -29.29 -4.52
C ALA A 53 3.04 -28.81 -3.95
N ASN A 54 2.85 -27.50 -3.79
CA ASN A 54 1.60 -26.95 -3.27
C ASN A 54 0.48 -27.05 -4.29
N ILE A 55 0.75 -26.82 -5.58
CA ILE A 55 -0.23 -27.00 -6.66
C ILE A 55 -0.73 -28.45 -6.69
N SER A 56 0.18 -29.43 -6.64
CA SER A 56 -0.20 -30.85 -6.61
C SER A 56 -1.00 -31.22 -5.38
N LYS A 57 -0.68 -30.62 -4.23
CA LYS A 57 -1.42 -30.81 -2.97
C LYS A 57 -2.83 -30.21 -3.02
N VAL A 58 -2.98 -29.03 -3.62
CA VAL A 58 -4.27 -28.32 -3.73
C VAL A 58 -5.16 -28.96 -4.78
N LEU A 59 -4.58 -29.46 -5.88
CA LEU A 59 -5.29 -30.02 -7.03
C LEU A 59 -5.27 -31.55 -7.05
N SER A 60 -4.96 -32.19 -5.92
CA SER A 60 -4.94 -33.65 -5.78
C SER A 60 -6.32 -34.28 -5.96
N GLU A 61 -7.38 -33.52 -5.71
CA GLU A 61 -8.75 -33.98 -5.88
C GLU A 61 -9.19 -33.89 -7.35
N LYS A 62 -9.50 -35.04 -7.95
CA LYS A 62 -9.94 -35.13 -9.35
C LYS A 62 -11.16 -34.26 -9.63
N ALA A 63 -12.16 -34.27 -8.74
CA ALA A 63 -13.39 -33.49 -8.93
C ALA A 63 -13.12 -31.98 -9.02
N LEU A 64 -12.14 -31.50 -8.25
CA LEU A 64 -11.76 -30.09 -8.21
C LEU A 64 -10.97 -29.69 -9.47
N SER A 65 -10.07 -30.56 -9.92
CA SER A 65 -9.34 -30.41 -11.19
C SER A 65 -10.29 -30.45 -12.40
N ASP A 66 -11.26 -31.36 -12.42
CA ASP A 66 -12.27 -31.45 -13.48
C ASP A 66 -13.13 -30.18 -13.51
N LYS A 67 -13.57 -29.69 -12.34
CA LYS A 67 -14.34 -28.44 -12.21
C LYS A 67 -13.57 -27.23 -12.71
N LEU A 68 -12.27 -27.15 -12.40
CA LEU A 68 -11.38 -26.11 -12.92
C LEU A 68 -11.32 -26.17 -14.45
N LEU A 69 -11.01 -27.34 -15.04
CA LEU A 69 -10.85 -27.51 -16.49
C LEU A 69 -12.14 -27.33 -17.29
N GLN A 70 -13.29 -27.57 -16.67
CA GLN A 70 -14.60 -27.30 -17.27
C GLN A 70 -14.84 -25.79 -17.44
N ASN A 71 -14.29 -24.96 -16.54
CA ASN A 71 -14.61 -23.53 -16.48
C ASN A 71 -13.47 -22.61 -16.93
N PHE A 72 -12.21 -23.05 -16.84
CA PHE A 72 -11.03 -22.23 -17.07
C PHE A 72 -9.97 -22.96 -17.89
N ILE A 73 -9.22 -22.18 -18.67
CA ILE A 73 -8.00 -22.62 -19.36
C ILE A 73 -6.80 -22.29 -18.45
N PRO A 74 -6.12 -23.29 -17.88
CA PRO A 74 -4.95 -23.06 -17.04
C PRO A 74 -3.71 -22.75 -17.89
N ILE A 75 -3.13 -21.58 -17.66
CA ILE A 75 -1.86 -21.16 -18.27
C ILE A 75 -0.85 -20.80 -17.19
N ARG A 76 0.43 -20.84 -17.53
CA ARG A 76 1.52 -20.42 -16.67
C ARG A 76 2.30 -19.30 -17.33
N ILE A 77 2.51 -18.24 -16.57
CA ILE A 77 3.31 -17.09 -16.95
C ILE A 77 4.49 -16.99 -15.98
N ASP A 78 5.70 -17.07 -16.52
CA ASP A 78 6.93 -16.80 -15.77
C ASP A 78 7.35 -15.36 -16.03
N MET A 79 7.34 -14.55 -14.96
CA MET A 79 7.69 -13.12 -15.00
C MET A 79 9.17 -12.87 -15.30
N LEU A 80 10.05 -13.86 -15.08
CA LEU A 80 11.47 -13.76 -15.43
C LEU A 80 11.75 -14.12 -16.90
N ASN A 81 10.78 -14.71 -17.60
CA ASN A 81 10.92 -15.01 -19.01
C ASN A 81 10.53 -13.79 -19.86
N VAL A 82 11.51 -13.23 -20.57
CA VAL A 82 11.38 -12.00 -21.37
C VAL A 82 10.30 -12.11 -22.46
N ASP A 83 10.06 -13.32 -23.00
CA ASP A 83 9.03 -13.55 -24.02
C ASP A 83 7.60 -13.43 -23.45
N ASN A 84 7.44 -13.63 -22.14
CA ASN A 84 6.19 -13.44 -21.43
C ASN A 84 5.98 -11.98 -20.99
N GLN A 85 6.99 -11.10 -21.14
CA GLN A 85 6.96 -9.79 -20.49
C GLN A 85 6.13 -8.72 -21.23
N ILE A 86 5.62 -9.02 -22.42
CA ILE A 86 5.06 -8.02 -23.33
C ILE A 86 3.56 -7.78 -23.13
N ASP A 87 2.80 -8.71 -22.49
CA ASP A 87 1.33 -8.61 -22.41
C ASP A 87 0.72 -8.68 -20.99
N TYR A 88 1.49 -8.96 -19.95
CA TYR A 88 0.94 -9.09 -18.58
C TYR A 88 0.57 -7.76 -17.92
N ALA A 89 1.20 -6.66 -18.35
CA ALA A 89 1.06 -5.37 -17.68
C ALA A 89 -0.36 -4.81 -17.73
N GLU A 90 -1.08 -5.18 -18.80
CA GLU A 90 -2.49 -4.86 -19.02
C GLU A 90 -3.42 -5.58 -18.01
N TYR A 91 -3.03 -6.76 -17.53
CA TYR A 91 -3.95 -7.66 -16.81
C TYR A 91 -3.59 -7.86 -15.32
N ILE A 92 -2.31 -7.90 -14.96
CA ILE A 92 -1.89 -8.41 -13.63
C ILE A 92 -0.78 -7.61 -12.92
N THR A 93 -0.37 -6.42 -13.41
CA THR A 93 0.77 -5.61 -12.91
C THR A 93 0.78 -5.26 -11.41
N ASN A 94 -0.37 -5.21 -10.75
CA ASN A 94 -0.49 -4.72 -9.37
C ASN A 94 -0.58 -5.83 -8.32
N LEU A 95 -0.30 -7.07 -8.70
CA LEU A 95 -0.37 -8.23 -7.80
C LEU A 95 1.03 -8.64 -7.35
N SER A 96 1.16 -9.03 -6.08
CA SER A 96 2.40 -9.57 -5.54
C SER A 96 2.57 -11.02 -5.97
N TYR A 97 3.66 -11.35 -6.66
CA TYR A 97 3.95 -12.68 -7.19
C TYR A 97 4.78 -13.53 -6.19
N PRO A 98 4.68 -14.88 -6.20
CA PRO A 98 3.81 -15.69 -7.06
C PRO A 98 2.33 -15.54 -6.68
N VAL A 99 1.45 -15.59 -7.67
CA VAL A 99 0.00 -15.43 -7.48
C VAL A 99 -0.77 -16.21 -8.53
N MET A 100 -1.93 -16.73 -8.15
CA MET A 100 -2.90 -17.32 -9.05
C MET A 100 -3.99 -16.29 -9.36
N VAL A 101 -4.32 -16.10 -10.64
CA VAL A 101 -5.33 -15.12 -11.08
C VAL A 101 -6.35 -15.77 -12.00
N PHE A 102 -7.64 -15.51 -11.79
CA PHE A 102 -8.70 -15.90 -12.69
C PHE A 102 -9.12 -14.70 -13.55
N LEU A 103 -9.17 -14.88 -14.88
CA LEU A 103 -9.69 -13.92 -15.83
C LEU A 103 -10.91 -14.47 -16.58
N ASN A 104 -11.83 -13.60 -17.00
CA ASN A 104 -12.83 -13.98 -18.00
C ASN A 104 -12.22 -13.95 -19.42
N ALA A 105 -12.99 -14.34 -20.43
CA ALA A 105 -12.53 -14.36 -21.82
C ALA A 105 -12.22 -12.97 -22.43
N ASN A 106 -12.58 -11.88 -21.75
CA ASN A 106 -12.30 -10.51 -22.16
C ASN A 106 -11.12 -9.90 -21.39
N GLY A 107 -10.47 -10.65 -20.47
CA GLY A 107 -9.33 -10.19 -19.70
C GLY A 107 -9.65 -9.56 -18.34
N SER A 108 -10.93 -9.48 -17.96
CA SER A 108 -11.34 -8.94 -16.65
C SER A 108 -11.04 -9.92 -15.52
N ILE A 109 -10.55 -9.41 -14.38
CA ILE A 109 -10.22 -10.23 -13.21
C ILE A 109 -11.51 -10.73 -12.53
N LEU A 110 -11.54 -12.03 -12.23
CA LEU A 110 -12.62 -12.74 -11.53
C LEU A 110 -12.24 -13.08 -10.08
N GLY A 111 -10.96 -13.00 -9.74
CA GLY A 111 -10.43 -13.32 -8.42
C GLY A 111 -8.95 -13.66 -8.49
N ASN A 112 -8.30 -13.74 -7.32
CA ASN A 112 -6.93 -14.21 -7.19
C ASN A 112 -6.76 -15.03 -5.89
N GLY A 113 -5.63 -15.72 -5.76
CA GLY A 113 -5.26 -16.48 -4.57
C GLY A 113 -3.80 -16.91 -4.60
N TYR A 114 -3.38 -17.61 -3.55
CA TYR A 114 -1.99 -18.04 -3.36
C TYR A 114 -1.92 -19.53 -3.05
N TRP A 115 -1.08 -20.27 -3.79
CA TRP A 115 -0.99 -21.73 -3.67
C TRP A 115 -0.47 -22.19 -2.31
N ASP A 116 0.46 -21.46 -1.72
CA ASP A 116 1.03 -21.75 -0.40
C ASP A 116 0.00 -21.59 0.73
N GLU A 117 -0.78 -20.51 0.70
CA GLU A 117 -1.90 -20.26 1.62
C GLU A 117 -2.95 -21.39 1.56
N MET A 118 -3.26 -21.88 0.36
CA MET A 118 -4.21 -22.98 0.17
C MET A 118 -3.64 -24.33 0.61
N ALA A 119 -2.36 -24.58 0.33
CA ALA A 119 -1.70 -25.82 0.71
C ALA A 119 -1.59 -26.00 2.23
N VAL A 120 -1.57 -24.93 3.01
CA VAL A 120 -1.57 -24.98 4.48
C VAL A 120 -2.97 -24.79 5.09
N GLY A 121 -4.02 -24.76 4.26
CA GLY A 121 -5.42 -24.70 4.70
C GLY A 121 -5.89 -23.33 5.21
N ARG A 122 -5.12 -22.26 4.99
CA ARG A 122 -5.53 -20.87 5.32
C ARG A 122 -6.55 -20.32 4.31
N GLN A 123 -6.59 -20.89 3.11
CA GLN A 123 -7.64 -20.66 2.11
C GLN A 123 -8.12 -22.01 1.53
N GLN A 124 -9.39 -22.10 1.15
CA GLN A 124 -9.92 -23.28 0.45
C GLN A 124 -10.00 -22.99 -1.05
N PHE A 125 -9.24 -23.73 -1.87
CA PHE A 125 -9.25 -23.54 -3.33
C PHE A 125 -10.64 -23.72 -3.94
N SER A 126 -11.45 -24.64 -3.41
CA SER A 126 -12.85 -24.83 -3.83
C SER A 126 -13.67 -23.54 -3.71
N GLN A 127 -13.53 -22.78 -2.63
CA GLN A 127 -14.25 -21.53 -2.43
C GLN A 127 -13.78 -20.44 -3.40
N VAL A 128 -12.47 -20.35 -3.64
CA VAL A 128 -11.89 -19.40 -4.59
C VAL A 128 -12.33 -19.72 -6.02
N LEU A 129 -12.29 -20.99 -6.41
CA LEU A 129 -12.74 -21.46 -7.71
C LEU A 129 -14.25 -21.19 -7.88
N ASP A 130 -15.07 -21.50 -6.88
CA ASP A 130 -16.52 -21.30 -6.95
C ASP A 130 -16.87 -19.82 -7.11
N LYS A 131 -16.21 -18.94 -6.35
CA LYS A 131 -16.37 -17.50 -6.50
C LYS A 131 -16.00 -17.04 -7.92
N ALA A 132 -14.86 -17.48 -8.44
CA ALA A 132 -14.43 -17.11 -9.78
C ALA A 132 -15.41 -17.60 -10.87
N ILE A 133 -15.99 -18.80 -10.71
CA ILE A 133 -17.02 -19.32 -11.62
C ILE A 133 -18.27 -18.44 -11.55
N GLN A 134 -18.75 -18.10 -10.35
CA GLN A 134 -19.94 -17.26 -10.19
C GLN A 134 -19.74 -15.87 -10.79
N GLU A 135 -18.61 -15.23 -10.53
CA GLU A 135 -18.26 -13.93 -11.12
C GLU A 135 -18.23 -13.99 -12.66
N ASN A 136 -17.69 -15.08 -13.23
CA ASN A 136 -17.66 -15.26 -14.68
C ASN A 136 -19.06 -15.44 -15.26
N LEU A 137 -19.93 -16.21 -14.57
CA LEU A 137 -21.31 -16.40 -14.97
C LEU A 137 -22.07 -15.07 -14.95
N VAL A 138 -21.97 -14.30 -13.87
CA VAL A 138 -22.58 -12.97 -13.75
C VAL A 138 -22.16 -12.08 -14.91
N LYS A 139 -20.85 -11.96 -15.17
CA LYS A 139 -20.32 -11.14 -16.28
C LYS A 139 -20.76 -11.62 -17.67
N LYS A 140 -20.99 -12.92 -17.87
CA LYS A 140 -21.51 -13.46 -19.15
C LYS A 140 -23.00 -13.20 -19.34
N THR A 141 -23.78 -13.21 -18.25
CA THR A 141 -25.23 -13.01 -18.31
C THR A 141 -25.64 -11.56 -18.36
N ASN A 142 -24.77 -10.64 -17.95
CA ASN A 142 -25.03 -9.21 -18.06
C ASN A 142 -24.97 -8.76 -19.52
N THR A 143 -26.01 -8.05 -19.95
CA THR A 143 -26.21 -7.57 -21.33
C THR A 143 -26.35 -6.06 -21.41
N ARG A 144 -26.40 -5.36 -20.28
CA ARG A 144 -26.60 -3.92 -20.17
C ARG A 144 -25.36 -3.23 -19.63
N SER A 145 -25.27 -1.94 -19.89
CA SER A 145 -24.27 -1.06 -19.30
C SER A 145 -24.87 0.29 -18.93
N ILE A 146 -24.19 1.04 -18.07
CA ILE A 146 -24.54 2.44 -17.81
C ILE A 146 -24.47 3.20 -19.14
N LYS A 147 -25.56 3.90 -19.46
CA LYS A 147 -25.69 4.74 -20.64
C LYS A 147 -25.18 6.13 -20.32
N PHE A 148 -23.91 6.36 -20.64
CA PHE A 148 -23.35 7.70 -20.60
C PHE A 148 -23.83 8.52 -21.79
N MET A 149 -24.51 9.62 -21.52
CA MET A 149 -25.10 10.48 -22.54
C MET A 149 -24.01 11.34 -23.19
N ASN A 150 -24.07 11.45 -24.52
CA ASN A 150 -23.21 12.37 -25.26
C ASN A 150 -23.84 13.76 -25.27
N MET A 151 -23.69 14.48 -24.16
CA MET A 151 -24.17 15.84 -23.98
C MET A 151 -23.25 16.60 -23.03
N ASP A 152 -23.27 17.92 -23.09
CA ASP A 152 -22.44 18.74 -22.21
C ASP A 152 -23.06 18.93 -20.81
N TYR A 153 -22.25 19.44 -19.87
CA TYR A 153 -22.68 19.62 -18.48
C TYR A 153 -23.87 20.58 -18.32
N ASN A 154 -23.93 21.65 -19.12
CA ASN A 154 -25.03 22.62 -19.07
C ASN A 154 -26.34 22.03 -19.62
N GLU A 155 -26.26 21.23 -20.68
CA GLU A 155 -27.38 20.47 -21.22
C GLU A 155 -27.90 19.45 -20.20
N ALA A 156 -27.00 18.75 -19.52
CA ALA A 156 -27.36 17.82 -18.45
C ALA A 156 -28.02 18.52 -17.26
N LEU A 157 -27.59 19.73 -16.88
CA LEU A 157 -28.26 20.54 -15.85
C LEU A 157 -29.69 20.95 -16.26
N LYS A 158 -29.89 21.31 -17.53
CA LYS A 158 -31.24 21.61 -18.04
C LYS A 158 -32.13 20.37 -17.98
N LEU A 159 -31.62 19.23 -18.44
CA LEU A 159 -32.35 17.95 -18.41
C LEU A 159 -32.62 17.49 -16.97
N SER A 160 -31.68 17.71 -16.06
CA SER A 160 -31.81 17.42 -14.63
C SER A 160 -32.95 18.22 -14.00
N LYS A 161 -33.05 19.53 -14.30
CA LYS A 161 -34.15 20.38 -13.85
C LYS A 161 -35.51 19.96 -14.44
N GLN A 162 -35.54 19.52 -15.69
CA GLN A 162 -36.78 19.09 -16.37
C GLN A 162 -37.29 17.75 -15.84
N THR A 163 -36.38 16.81 -15.59
CA THR A 163 -36.74 15.43 -15.23
C THR A 163 -36.74 15.18 -13.72
N GLY A 164 -36.14 16.08 -12.94
CA GLY A 164 -35.88 15.89 -11.52
C GLY A 164 -34.78 14.87 -11.22
N LYS A 165 -34.14 14.25 -12.21
CA LYS A 165 -33.05 13.28 -12.00
C LYS A 165 -31.72 14.01 -11.70
N PRO A 166 -30.96 13.64 -10.67
CA PRO A 166 -29.63 14.18 -10.45
C PRO A 166 -28.65 13.66 -11.51
N ILE A 167 -27.50 14.32 -11.63
CA ILE A 167 -26.47 13.98 -12.62
C ILE A 167 -25.40 13.15 -11.93
N PHE A 168 -25.04 12.01 -12.52
CA PHE A 168 -23.85 11.25 -12.15
C PHE A 168 -22.76 11.52 -13.19
N ILE A 169 -21.54 11.84 -12.76
CA ILE A 169 -20.39 12.05 -13.63
C ILE A 169 -19.28 11.10 -13.24
N ASP A 170 -18.88 10.23 -14.17
CA ASP A 170 -17.66 9.45 -14.10
C ASP A 170 -16.50 10.26 -14.68
N SER A 171 -15.68 10.83 -13.81
CA SER A 171 -14.47 11.55 -14.22
C SER A 171 -13.26 10.62 -14.28
N TYR A 172 -12.54 10.67 -15.40
CA TYR A 172 -11.44 9.75 -15.72
C TYR A 172 -10.29 10.48 -16.41
N PHE A 173 -9.20 9.76 -16.70
CA PHE A 173 -8.15 10.21 -17.61
C PHE A 173 -7.61 9.03 -18.42
N ILE A 174 -7.01 9.30 -19.59
CA ILE A 174 -6.44 8.27 -20.47
C ILE A 174 -5.26 7.57 -19.77
N GLY A 175 -5.29 6.24 -19.70
CA GLY A 175 -4.29 5.44 -18.97
C GLY A 175 -4.62 5.24 -17.48
N CYS A 176 -5.82 5.62 -17.03
CA CYS A 176 -6.28 5.33 -15.68
C CYS A 176 -6.74 3.87 -15.52
N GLY A 177 -5.86 3.00 -15.03
CA GLY A 177 -6.17 1.58 -14.77
C GLY A 177 -7.42 1.36 -13.88
N PRO A 178 -7.57 2.04 -12.73
CA PRO A 178 -8.78 1.94 -11.91
C PRO A 178 -10.08 2.41 -12.61
N CYS A 179 -10.00 3.42 -13.48
CA CYS A 179 -11.15 3.90 -14.25
C CYS A 179 -11.59 2.84 -15.27
N LYS A 180 -10.61 2.25 -15.97
CA LYS A 180 -10.86 1.15 -16.90
C LYS A 180 -11.52 -0.05 -16.20
N ARG A 181 -11.07 -0.38 -14.99
CA ARG A 181 -11.71 -1.43 -14.18
C ARG A 181 -13.16 -1.09 -13.80
N MET A 182 -13.49 0.15 -13.46
CA MET A 182 -14.91 0.50 -13.24
C MET A 182 -15.76 0.28 -14.50
N GLU A 183 -15.26 0.72 -15.67
CA GLU A 183 -15.96 0.52 -16.94
C GLU A 183 -16.21 -0.94 -17.27
N GLU A 184 -15.22 -1.79 -17.07
CA GLU A 184 -15.28 -3.20 -17.47
C GLU A 184 -15.96 -4.06 -16.42
N ASP A 185 -15.73 -3.78 -15.14
CA ASP A 185 -16.13 -4.66 -14.05
C ASP A 185 -17.43 -4.28 -13.37
N VAL A 186 -17.82 -3.00 -13.44
CA VAL A 186 -18.89 -2.45 -12.60
C VAL A 186 -19.98 -1.85 -13.47
N PHE A 187 -19.63 -0.97 -14.42
CA PHE A 187 -20.61 -0.28 -15.26
C PHE A 187 -21.34 -1.18 -16.25
N THR A 188 -20.83 -2.39 -16.48
CA THR A 188 -21.39 -3.43 -17.36
C THR A 188 -22.25 -4.46 -16.63
N LEU A 189 -22.43 -4.32 -15.31
CA LEU A 189 -23.30 -5.23 -14.57
C LEU A 189 -24.76 -4.78 -14.71
N ASP A 190 -25.68 -5.69 -15.05
CA ASP A 190 -27.08 -5.34 -15.32
C ASP A 190 -27.72 -4.60 -14.15
N ARG A 191 -27.49 -5.06 -12.92
CA ARG A 191 -28.02 -4.42 -11.71
C ARG A 191 -27.50 -2.99 -11.51
N VAL A 192 -26.24 -2.73 -11.88
CA VAL A 192 -25.62 -1.40 -11.79
C VAL A 192 -26.17 -0.53 -12.92
N ALA A 193 -26.19 -1.05 -14.14
CA ALA A 193 -26.73 -0.38 -15.31
C ALA A 193 -28.20 0.02 -15.09
N ASP A 194 -29.05 -0.90 -14.65
CA ASP A 194 -30.45 -0.66 -14.35
C ASP A 194 -30.61 0.42 -13.29
N PHE A 195 -29.86 0.32 -12.19
CA PHE A 195 -29.91 1.32 -11.13
C PHE A 195 -29.52 2.71 -11.61
N TYR A 196 -28.37 2.85 -12.28
CA TYR A 196 -27.87 4.15 -12.71
C TYR A 196 -28.69 4.75 -13.86
N ASN A 197 -29.07 3.96 -14.85
CA ASN A 197 -29.87 4.42 -15.99
C ASN A 197 -31.28 4.86 -15.57
N ASN A 198 -31.86 4.22 -14.55
CA ASN A 198 -33.18 4.59 -14.05
C ASN A 198 -33.13 5.87 -13.21
N ASN A 199 -32.06 6.08 -12.43
CA ASN A 199 -32.04 7.11 -11.40
C ASN A 199 -31.26 8.37 -11.76
N PHE A 200 -30.27 8.30 -12.66
CA PHE A 200 -29.35 9.40 -12.94
C PHE A 200 -29.31 9.81 -14.42
N ILE A 201 -28.89 11.05 -14.67
CA ILE A 201 -28.34 11.47 -15.96
C ILE A 201 -26.84 11.21 -15.89
N CYS A 202 -26.36 10.19 -16.60
CA CYS A 202 -24.96 9.76 -16.51
C CYS A 202 -24.10 10.43 -17.58
N LEU A 203 -23.00 11.07 -17.18
CA LEU A 203 -21.99 11.67 -18.06
C LEU A 203 -20.61 11.08 -17.79
N LYS A 204 -19.71 11.21 -18.77
CA LYS A 204 -18.27 11.02 -18.55
C LYS A 204 -17.55 12.35 -18.68
N LEU A 205 -16.49 12.51 -17.89
CA LEU A 205 -15.66 13.70 -17.91
C LEU A 205 -14.18 13.30 -18.00
N ASP A 206 -13.56 13.57 -19.14
CA ASP A 206 -12.11 13.42 -19.27
C ASP A 206 -11.40 14.59 -18.59
N ARG A 207 -10.44 14.29 -17.70
CA ARG A 207 -9.61 15.30 -17.05
C ARG A 207 -8.91 16.24 -18.03
N ALA A 208 -8.49 15.73 -19.18
CA ALA A 208 -7.83 16.54 -20.19
C ALA A 208 -8.81 17.44 -20.96
N ASN A 209 -10.13 17.17 -20.87
CA ASN A 209 -11.18 17.87 -21.60
C ASN A 209 -12.35 18.22 -20.66
N ASP A 210 -12.09 19.11 -19.71
CA ASP A 210 -13.07 19.62 -18.74
C ASP A 210 -13.30 21.14 -18.95
N PRO A 211 -14.07 21.54 -19.96
CA PRO A 211 -14.29 22.96 -20.30
C PRO A 211 -15.01 23.74 -19.19
N TYR A 212 -15.70 23.04 -18.28
CA TYR A 212 -16.44 23.61 -17.16
C TYR A 212 -15.63 23.65 -15.87
N LYS A 213 -14.37 23.18 -15.90
CA LYS A 213 -13.45 23.09 -14.76
C LYS A 213 -14.07 22.41 -13.55
N LEU A 214 -14.92 21.40 -13.75
CA LEU A 214 -15.59 20.68 -12.67
C LEU A 214 -14.59 19.96 -11.76
N ILE A 215 -13.48 19.46 -12.30
CA ILE A 215 -12.41 18.81 -11.53
C ILE A 215 -11.76 19.78 -10.55
N GLU A 216 -11.44 21.00 -11.00
CA GLU A 216 -10.89 22.06 -10.16
C GLU A 216 -11.94 22.55 -9.16
N LYS A 217 -13.14 22.88 -9.66
CA LYS A 217 -14.28 23.40 -8.89
C LYS A 217 -14.66 22.48 -7.73
N PHE A 218 -14.73 21.18 -7.98
CA PHE A 218 -15.15 20.17 -7.00
C PHE A 218 -13.97 19.43 -6.37
N LYS A 219 -12.73 19.88 -6.63
CA LYS A 219 -11.51 19.37 -5.99
C LYS A 219 -11.35 17.85 -6.15
N VAL A 220 -11.50 17.36 -7.38
CA VAL A 220 -11.32 15.95 -7.73
C VAL A 220 -9.82 15.65 -7.86
N PHE A 221 -9.26 14.96 -6.86
CA PHE A 221 -7.82 14.67 -6.77
C PHE A 221 -7.44 13.25 -7.20
N GLY A 222 -8.38 12.31 -7.15
CA GLY A 222 -8.22 10.89 -7.40
C GLY A 222 -9.27 10.36 -8.37
N PHE A 223 -8.85 9.40 -9.19
CA PHE A 223 -9.63 8.88 -10.31
C PHE A 223 -9.89 7.36 -10.16
N PRO A 224 -11.05 6.84 -10.61
CA PRO A 224 -12.18 7.60 -11.14
C PRO A 224 -12.79 8.49 -10.06
N GLY A 225 -13.16 9.71 -10.43
CA GLY A 225 -13.93 10.61 -9.57
C GLY A 225 -15.40 10.43 -9.89
N LEU A 226 -16.18 9.98 -8.91
CA LEU A 226 -17.59 9.64 -9.00
C LEU A 226 -18.40 10.79 -8.40
N LEU A 227 -18.81 11.74 -9.23
CA LEU A 227 -19.52 12.95 -8.81
C LEU A 227 -21.02 12.75 -8.93
N TYR A 228 -21.74 13.20 -7.91
CA TYR A 228 -23.20 13.29 -7.92
C TYR A 228 -23.57 14.75 -7.79
N ILE A 229 -24.30 15.28 -8.76
CA ILE A 229 -24.62 16.70 -8.89
C ILE A 229 -26.13 16.88 -8.82
N ASN A 230 -26.57 17.83 -8.00
CA ASN A 230 -27.97 18.21 -7.88
C ASN A 230 -28.44 19.01 -9.09
N SER A 231 -29.76 19.15 -9.26
CA SER A 231 -30.34 19.88 -10.40
C SER A 231 -29.99 21.38 -10.44
N ASP A 232 -29.54 21.96 -9.33
CA ASP A 232 -29.06 23.35 -9.26
C ASP A 232 -27.56 23.49 -9.64
N GLY A 233 -26.86 22.37 -9.86
CA GLY A 233 -25.43 22.33 -10.18
C GLY A 233 -24.51 22.34 -8.97
N SER A 234 -25.04 22.19 -7.75
CA SER A 234 -24.26 21.92 -6.55
C SER A 234 -23.79 20.47 -6.49
N LEU A 235 -22.60 20.25 -5.92
CA LEU A 235 -22.10 18.90 -5.65
C LEU A 235 -22.87 18.32 -4.48
N ASN A 236 -23.52 17.19 -4.70
CA ASN A 236 -24.16 16.39 -3.66
C ASN A 236 -23.10 15.60 -2.89
N THR A 237 -22.35 14.75 -3.59
CA THR A 237 -21.22 14.01 -3.02
C THR A 237 -20.18 13.70 -4.10
N LEU A 238 -18.93 13.54 -3.66
CA LEU A 238 -17.78 13.12 -4.47
C LEU A 238 -17.13 11.90 -3.82
N HIS A 239 -16.99 10.83 -4.59
CA HIS A 239 -16.20 9.67 -4.21
C HIS A 239 -15.04 9.47 -5.20
N GLN A 240 -13.94 8.90 -4.74
CA GLN A 240 -12.71 8.80 -5.54
C GLN A 240 -12.15 7.38 -5.46
N GLY A 241 -11.65 6.89 -6.60
CA GLY A 241 -11.07 5.55 -6.75
C GLY A 241 -12.10 4.48 -7.09
N TYR A 242 -11.60 3.27 -7.37
CA TYR A 242 -12.41 2.10 -7.70
C TYR A 242 -13.41 1.76 -6.58
N ARG A 243 -14.59 1.24 -6.95
CA ARG A 243 -15.62 0.71 -6.07
C ARG A 243 -16.14 -0.58 -6.65
N ASP A 244 -16.36 -1.60 -5.83
CA ASP A 244 -17.13 -2.75 -6.31
C ASP A 244 -18.59 -2.35 -6.54
N ALA A 245 -19.37 -3.26 -7.11
CA ALA A 245 -20.73 -2.99 -7.54
C ALA A 245 -21.70 -2.67 -6.39
N ASP A 246 -21.53 -3.29 -5.20
CA ASP A 246 -22.40 -3.02 -4.05
C ASP A 246 -22.09 -1.67 -3.44
N GLN A 247 -20.80 -1.37 -3.26
CA GLN A 247 -20.35 -0.05 -2.83
C GLN A 247 -20.84 1.01 -3.81
N PHE A 248 -20.67 0.80 -5.11
CA PHE A 248 -21.04 1.77 -6.12
C PHE A 248 -22.56 2.03 -6.17
N ILE A 249 -23.41 1.00 -6.06
CA ILE A 249 -24.86 1.20 -5.93
C ILE A 249 -25.20 1.94 -4.63
N SER A 250 -24.54 1.61 -3.51
CA SER A 250 -24.74 2.29 -2.23
C SER A 250 -24.43 3.79 -2.30
N LEU A 251 -23.37 4.18 -3.02
CA LEU A 251 -23.04 5.59 -3.24
C LEU A 251 -24.16 6.33 -3.97
N GLY A 252 -24.68 5.73 -5.05
CA GLY A 252 -25.79 6.31 -5.79
C GLY A 252 -27.07 6.36 -4.96
N GLN A 253 -27.38 5.35 -4.15
CA GLN A 253 -28.55 5.38 -3.28
C GLN A 253 -28.46 6.53 -2.27
N LYS A 254 -27.30 6.70 -1.61
CA LYS A 254 -27.06 7.83 -0.70
C LYS A 254 -27.24 9.18 -1.37
N ALA A 255 -26.80 9.33 -2.61
CA ALA A 255 -26.97 10.56 -3.39
C ALA A 255 -28.44 10.84 -3.76
N LEU A 256 -29.27 9.80 -3.88
CA LEU A 256 -30.72 9.96 -4.07
C LEU A 256 -31.41 10.34 -2.76
N ASP A 257 -30.98 9.76 -1.64
CA ASP A 257 -31.55 10.00 -0.31
C ASP A 257 -31.24 11.42 0.21
N SER A 258 -30.08 11.97 -0.13
CA SER A 258 -29.64 13.32 0.28
C SER A 258 -30.35 14.47 -0.44
N LYS A 259 -31.29 14.19 -1.37
CA LYS A 259 -32.16 15.20 -2.00
C LYS A 259 -33.08 15.97 -1.02
N GLY A 260 -33.00 15.67 0.29
CA GLY A 260 -33.74 16.35 1.36
C GLY A 260 -33.01 17.51 2.07
N GLU A 261 -31.69 17.68 1.92
CA GLU A 261 -30.95 18.72 2.66
C GLU A 261 -30.02 19.52 1.75
N ALA A 262 -30.39 20.79 1.51
CA ALA A 262 -29.52 21.75 0.85
C ALA A 262 -28.32 22.07 1.75
N ALA A 263 -27.10 21.83 1.23
CA ALA A 263 -25.86 22.08 1.93
C ALA A 263 -25.63 23.59 2.20
N THR A 264 -25.74 24.02 3.45
CA THR A 264 -25.09 25.24 3.94
C THR A 264 -23.76 24.88 4.60
N ALA A 265 -22.66 25.01 3.87
CA ALA A 265 -21.34 25.29 4.43
C ALA A 265 -20.42 25.79 3.32
N GLY A 266 -20.55 27.09 3.04
CA GLY A 266 -19.64 27.82 2.18
C GLY A 266 -18.26 27.95 2.82
N LEU A 267 -17.25 27.87 1.96
CA LEU A 267 -15.86 28.21 2.20
C LEU A 267 -15.76 29.60 2.86
N SER A 268 -15.03 29.67 3.98
CA SER A 268 -14.47 30.90 4.51
C SER A 268 -12.98 30.64 4.77
N GLU A 269 -12.16 31.03 3.80
CA GLU A 269 -10.78 31.47 4.05
C GLU A 269 -10.79 32.99 4.08
N THR A 270 -10.02 33.61 4.97
CA THR A 270 -9.06 34.64 4.54
C THR A 270 -7.95 34.85 5.59
N PRO A 271 -6.76 35.30 5.15
CA PRO A 271 -5.50 35.23 5.90
C PRO A 271 -5.04 36.60 6.46
N SER A 272 -4.15 36.58 7.46
CA SER A 272 -2.95 37.43 7.63
C SER A 272 -2.61 37.63 9.10
N ASN A 273 -1.40 37.23 9.52
CA ASN A 273 -0.38 38.20 9.91
C ASN A 273 0.97 37.53 10.17
N MET A 274 1.98 38.07 9.47
CA MET A 274 3.38 37.97 9.82
C MET A 274 3.62 38.46 11.24
N VAL A 275 4.36 37.71 12.04
CA VAL A 275 5.25 38.27 13.05
C VAL A 275 6.58 37.53 12.98
N THR A 276 7.60 38.30 12.63
CA THR A 276 9.03 38.03 12.74
C THR A 276 9.45 37.83 14.20
N GLY A 277 10.28 36.84 14.49
CA GLY A 277 10.88 36.66 15.81
C GLY A 277 12.00 35.62 15.81
N THR A 278 13.22 36.12 15.65
CA THR A 278 14.51 35.41 15.66
C THR A 278 14.90 34.89 17.05
N SER A 279 15.91 33.99 17.07
CA SER A 279 16.81 33.60 18.19
C SER A 279 16.20 32.69 19.27
N SER A 280 16.91 31.75 19.91
CA SER A 280 18.27 31.24 19.84
C SER A 280 18.36 30.03 20.79
N SER A 281 19.30 29.14 20.52
CA SER A 281 19.83 28.11 21.42
C SER A 281 20.15 28.61 22.84
N SER A 282 19.92 27.78 23.85
CA SER A 282 20.90 27.56 24.93
C SER A 282 20.63 26.27 25.72
N THR A 283 21.76 25.69 26.09
CA THR A 283 22.07 24.46 26.82
C THR A 283 21.85 24.51 28.34
N ALA A 284 22.00 23.31 28.94
CA ALA A 284 22.22 22.96 30.35
C ALA A 284 20.94 22.79 31.18
N GLY A 285 20.71 21.70 31.92
CA GLY A 285 21.65 20.77 32.55
C GLY A 285 21.48 20.90 34.06
N SER A 286 20.78 19.97 34.72
CA SER A 286 21.00 19.69 36.14
C SER A 286 20.43 18.33 36.52
N THR A 287 21.34 17.51 37.03
CA THR A 287 21.18 16.34 37.88
C THR A 287 20.41 16.63 39.17
N ALA A 288 19.63 15.66 39.65
CA ALA A 288 19.51 15.34 41.08
C ALA A 288 18.88 13.95 41.26
N THR A 289 19.71 12.99 41.65
CA THR A 289 19.39 11.73 42.33
C THR A 289 19.02 12.01 43.79
N VAL A 290 17.98 11.37 44.35
CA VAL A 290 18.02 10.73 45.69
C VAL A 290 17.03 9.55 45.75
N ALA A 291 17.51 8.54 46.50
CA ALA A 291 17.11 7.19 46.80
C ALA A 291 15.72 6.89 47.43
N MET A 292 15.51 5.57 47.46
CA MET A 292 14.42 4.71 47.91
C MET A 292 14.12 4.72 49.42
N SER A 293 12.90 4.32 49.79
CA SER A 293 12.54 3.27 50.81
C SER A 293 11.01 3.04 50.72
N GLY A 294 10.46 1.82 50.55
CA GLY A 294 10.21 0.80 51.59
C GLY A 294 9.13 1.27 52.59
N SER A 295 8.02 0.61 52.94
CA SER A 295 7.46 -0.73 52.71
C SER A 295 6.07 -0.81 53.40
N THR A 296 5.24 -1.79 53.01
CA THR A 296 4.28 -2.58 53.84
C THR A 296 2.99 -1.96 54.45
N SER A 297 1.86 -2.39 53.86
CA SER A 297 0.65 -3.01 54.46
C SER A 297 -0.12 -2.37 55.64
N SER A 298 -1.43 -2.16 55.45
CA SER A 298 -2.52 -2.94 56.10
C SER A 298 -3.91 -2.29 55.89
N VAL A 299 -4.92 -3.14 55.69
CA VAL A 299 -6.36 -2.82 55.77
C VAL A 299 -6.82 -3.17 57.19
N PRO A 300 -7.80 -2.47 57.77
CA PRO A 300 -9.10 -3.12 57.95
C PRO A 300 -10.31 -2.21 57.69
N ALA A 301 -11.40 -2.88 57.28
CA ALA A 301 -12.74 -2.35 57.13
C ALA A 301 -13.41 -2.03 58.48
N THR A 302 -14.30 -1.03 58.50
CA THR A 302 -15.50 -1.03 59.36
C THR A 302 -16.63 -0.27 58.67
N ALA A 303 -17.85 -0.68 59.02
CA ALA A 303 -19.09 -0.46 58.29
C ALA A 303 -19.91 0.73 58.80
N SER A 304 -20.76 1.22 57.89
CA SER A 304 -22.13 1.72 58.09
C SER A 304 -22.39 2.94 58.97
N THR A 305 -22.96 3.99 58.36
CA THR A 305 -24.23 4.59 58.80
C THR A 305 -24.86 5.35 57.63
N ALA A 306 -26.12 5.01 57.35
CA ALA A 306 -26.96 5.72 56.41
C ALA A 306 -27.68 6.89 57.11
N SER A 307 -27.85 8.02 56.40
CA SER A 307 -28.97 8.92 56.65
C SER A 307 -29.48 9.53 55.34
N LEU A 308 -30.79 9.38 55.15
CA LEU A 308 -31.64 9.73 54.02
C LEU A 308 -31.85 11.25 53.83
N GLY A 309 -32.28 11.63 52.62
CA GLY A 309 -33.01 12.88 52.33
C GLY A 309 -32.50 13.61 51.08
N SER A 310 -32.76 13.11 49.86
CA SER A 310 -33.92 13.42 49.01
C SER A 310 -33.91 14.82 48.35
N SER A 311 -33.60 14.84 47.05
CA SER A 311 -34.35 15.64 46.08
C SER A 311 -34.18 15.02 44.70
N SER A 312 -35.22 14.26 44.32
CA SER A 312 -35.41 13.67 43.00
C SER A 312 -35.82 14.73 41.98
N SER A 313 -35.11 14.79 40.87
CA SER A 313 -35.68 15.17 39.58
C SER A 313 -35.18 14.17 38.54
N SER A 314 -36.15 13.44 37.99
CA SER A 314 -35.99 12.43 36.96
C SER A 314 -35.39 13.03 35.69
N ALA A 315 -34.31 12.44 35.19
CA ALA A 315 -33.95 12.50 33.78
C ALA A 315 -33.81 11.06 33.29
N ALA A 316 -34.64 10.74 32.29
CA ALA A 316 -34.77 9.44 31.66
C ALA A 316 -33.40 8.91 31.21
N ALA A 317 -33.17 7.63 31.49
CA ALA A 317 -32.11 6.86 30.85
C ALA A 317 -32.41 6.79 29.35
N THR A 318 -31.78 7.65 28.56
CA THR A 318 -31.61 7.43 27.13
C THR A 318 -30.53 6.38 26.96
N SER A 319 -30.97 5.14 26.79
CA SER A 319 -30.19 4.10 26.13
C SER A 319 -29.90 4.58 24.70
N GLY A 320 -28.78 5.27 24.51
CA GLY A 320 -28.25 5.58 23.20
C GLY A 320 -27.86 4.27 22.53
N SER A 321 -28.66 3.81 21.56
CA SER A 321 -28.24 2.80 20.60
C SER A 321 -27.04 3.37 19.84
N SER A 322 -25.84 2.93 20.20
CA SER A 322 -24.64 3.30 19.47
C SER A 322 -24.72 2.71 18.07
N ASP A 323 -24.78 3.57 17.07
CA ASP A 323 -24.69 3.21 15.66
C ASP A 323 -23.36 2.46 15.46
N GLY A 324 -23.41 1.16 15.16
CA GLY A 324 -22.24 0.27 15.10
C GLY A 324 -21.33 0.52 13.88
N SER A 325 -21.45 1.67 13.24
CA SER A 325 -20.86 2.02 11.95
C SER A 325 -19.52 2.76 12.06
N ALA A 326 -19.08 3.15 13.26
CA ALA A 326 -17.81 3.85 13.50
C ALA A 326 -17.07 3.38 14.76
N VAL A 327 -15.74 3.57 14.78
CA VAL A 327 -14.93 3.35 15.99
C VAL A 327 -15.36 4.34 17.07
N GLN A 328 -15.63 3.83 18.26
CA GLN A 328 -16.02 4.63 19.42
C GLN A 328 -14.79 5.21 20.10
N PHE A 329 -14.24 6.28 19.51
CA PHE A 329 -13.17 7.05 20.14
C PHE A 329 -13.72 7.93 21.26
N GLU A 330 -13.17 7.77 22.46
CA GLU A 330 -13.51 8.57 23.63
C GLU A 330 -12.43 9.60 23.92
N LYS A 331 -12.86 10.83 24.23
CA LYS A 331 -11.96 11.90 24.65
C LYS A 331 -11.74 11.82 26.17
N LEU A 332 -10.84 10.92 26.58
CA LEU A 332 -10.51 10.66 27.98
C LEU A 332 -9.04 10.90 28.26
N SER A 333 -8.71 11.23 29.52
CA SER A 333 -7.33 11.10 29.99
C SER A 333 -6.95 9.63 30.07
N LEU A 334 -5.65 9.31 30.04
CA LEU A 334 -5.20 7.92 30.22
C LEU A 334 -5.64 7.35 31.58
N SER A 335 -5.63 8.17 32.64
CA SER A 335 -6.12 7.78 33.98
C SER A 335 -7.58 7.31 33.92
N ASP A 336 -8.44 8.09 33.27
CA ASP A 336 -9.87 7.77 33.17
C ASP A 336 -10.11 6.55 32.28
N ALA A 337 -9.35 6.43 31.18
CA ALA A 337 -9.37 5.25 30.33
C ALA A 337 -8.96 3.98 31.09
N VAL A 338 -7.95 4.05 31.97
CA VAL A 338 -7.53 2.94 32.85
C VAL A 338 -8.62 2.57 33.85
N GLN A 339 -9.28 3.55 34.48
CA GLN A 339 -10.41 3.25 35.39
C GLN A 339 -11.54 2.54 34.65
N LYS A 340 -11.91 3.02 33.46
CA LYS A 340 -12.94 2.40 32.62
C LYS A 340 -12.53 1.00 32.14
N ALA A 341 -11.28 0.84 31.71
CA ALA A 341 -10.69 -0.42 31.28
C ALA A 341 -10.73 -1.48 32.38
N LYS A 342 -10.46 -1.11 33.64
CA LYS A 342 -10.60 -2.02 34.80
C LYS A 342 -12.04 -2.47 35.01
N ALA A 343 -12.99 -1.54 34.96
CA ALA A 343 -14.41 -1.84 35.14
C ALA A 343 -14.98 -2.75 34.04
N MET A 344 -14.54 -2.55 32.79
CA MET A 344 -15.02 -3.29 31.62
C MET A 344 -14.17 -4.51 31.27
N ASN A 345 -13.05 -4.71 31.96
CA ASN A 345 -12.04 -5.74 31.67
C ASN A 345 -11.60 -5.74 30.19
N LYS A 346 -11.35 -4.55 29.63
CA LYS A 346 -10.86 -4.33 28.26
C LYS A 346 -9.46 -3.69 28.27
N SER A 347 -8.68 -3.90 27.22
CA SER A 347 -7.45 -3.14 26.98
C SER A 347 -7.80 -1.75 26.41
N ILE A 348 -6.82 -0.86 26.35
CA ILE A 348 -6.96 0.50 25.82
C ILE A 348 -6.19 0.59 24.51
N TYR A 349 -6.83 1.12 23.48
CA TYR A 349 -6.18 1.54 22.24
C TYR A 349 -6.01 3.05 22.27
N VAL A 350 -4.80 3.55 22.02
CA VAL A 350 -4.51 4.98 21.94
C VAL A 350 -4.04 5.31 20.52
N ASP A 351 -4.77 6.16 19.82
CA ASP A 351 -4.30 6.82 18.60
C ASP A 351 -3.70 8.18 18.96
N MET A 352 -2.38 8.25 18.97
CA MET A 352 -1.63 9.49 19.13
C MET A 352 -1.38 10.11 17.76
N SER A 353 -1.87 11.33 17.57
CA SER A 353 -1.94 11.99 16.28
C SER A 353 -1.44 13.43 16.33
N ALA A 354 -1.48 14.12 15.19
CA ALA A 354 -1.26 15.55 15.10
C ALA A 354 -2.07 16.17 13.95
N THR A 355 -2.55 17.40 14.09
CA THR A 355 -3.43 18.04 13.08
C THR A 355 -2.76 18.20 11.71
N TRP A 356 -1.44 18.37 11.68
CA TRP A 356 -0.62 18.51 10.47
C TRP A 356 -0.18 17.16 9.87
N CYS A 357 -0.40 16.04 10.55
CA CYS A 357 0.07 14.71 10.13
C CYS A 357 -0.77 14.14 8.99
N GLN A 358 -0.20 14.06 7.79
CA GLN A 358 -0.88 13.50 6.61
C GLN A 358 -1.17 11.99 6.73
N PRO A 359 -0.23 11.13 7.17
CA PRO A 359 -0.52 9.70 7.41
C PRO A 359 -1.66 9.46 8.41
N CYS A 360 -1.81 10.34 9.41
CA CYS A 360 -2.89 10.27 10.39
C CYS A 360 -4.26 10.54 9.75
N LYS A 361 -4.33 11.53 8.85
CA LYS A 361 -5.53 11.81 8.05
C LYS A 361 -5.90 10.63 7.16
N MET A 362 -4.90 9.92 6.63
CA MET A 362 -5.12 8.69 5.86
C MET A 362 -5.71 7.57 6.73
N MET A 363 -5.21 7.34 7.96
CA MET A 363 -5.82 6.37 8.88
C MET A 363 -7.30 6.68 9.17
N LYS A 364 -7.62 7.95 9.48
CA LYS A 364 -9.00 8.40 9.73
C LYS A 364 -9.92 8.25 8.54
N LYS A 365 -9.39 8.37 7.32
CA LYS A 365 -10.15 8.31 6.07
C LYS A 365 -10.32 6.89 5.54
N ASP A 366 -9.25 6.11 5.59
CA ASP A 366 -9.12 4.87 4.81
C ASP A 366 -9.09 3.61 5.70
N VAL A 367 -8.88 3.74 7.02
CA VAL A 367 -8.67 2.59 7.93
C VAL A 367 -9.68 2.53 9.07
N PHE A 368 -9.82 3.60 9.87
CA PHE A 368 -10.78 3.61 10.98
C PHE A 368 -12.26 3.47 10.56
N PRO A 369 -12.69 3.92 9.37
CA PRO A 369 -14.05 3.67 8.91
C PRO A 369 -14.28 2.26 8.35
N ASP A 370 -13.22 1.44 8.20
CA ASP A 370 -13.37 0.08 7.69
C ASP A 370 -14.19 -0.78 8.67
N PRO A 371 -15.24 -1.48 8.21
CA PRO A 371 -16.12 -2.25 9.09
C PRO A 371 -15.40 -3.29 9.95
N ALA A 372 -14.34 -3.94 9.44
CA ALA A 372 -13.59 -4.92 10.21
C ALA A 372 -12.79 -4.25 11.34
N VAL A 373 -12.27 -3.04 11.10
CA VAL A 373 -11.57 -2.23 12.11
C VAL A 373 -12.55 -1.71 13.16
N VAL A 374 -13.70 -1.20 12.74
CA VAL A 374 -14.78 -0.74 13.62
C VAL A 374 -15.23 -1.86 14.57
N GLU A 375 -15.56 -3.03 14.02
CA GLU A 375 -15.99 -4.18 14.80
C GLU A 375 -14.90 -4.59 15.79
N TYR A 376 -13.66 -4.70 15.32
CA TYR A 376 -12.55 -5.17 16.14
C TYR A 376 -12.23 -4.22 17.30
N LEU A 377 -12.08 -2.92 17.04
CA LEU A 377 -11.76 -1.93 18.07
C LEU A 377 -12.86 -1.83 19.12
N ASN A 378 -14.12 -1.70 18.69
CA ASN A 378 -15.26 -1.56 19.61
C ASN A 378 -15.44 -2.82 20.48
N LYS A 379 -15.15 -4.00 19.92
CA LYS A 379 -15.23 -5.28 20.64
C LYS A 379 -14.12 -5.40 21.69
N HIS A 380 -12.88 -5.11 21.34
CA HIS A 380 -11.71 -5.49 22.14
C HIS A 380 -11.12 -4.38 23.01
N PHE A 381 -11.35 -3.10 22.67
CA PHE A 381 -10.67 -1.98 23.31
C PHE A 381 -11.61 -0.91 23.84
N ILE A 382 -11.10 -0.15 24.81
CA ILE A 382 -11.50 1.24 25.04
C ILE A 382 -10.60 2.10 24.15
N SER A 383 -11.15 2.66 23.08
CA SER A 383 -10.38 3.45 22.12
C SER A 383 -10.37 4.91 22.54
N ILE A 384 -9.18 5.47 22.74
CA ILE A 384 -8.99 6.90 22.98
C ILE A 384 -8.14 7.52 21.88
N TYR A 385 -8.40 8.79 21.61
CA TYR A 385 -7.70 9.56 20.60
C TYR A 385 -7.06 10.78 21.23
N PHE A 386 -5.86 11.11 20.77
CA PHE A 386 -5.05 12.17 21.35
C PHE A 386 -4.36 13.02 20.28
N GLU A 387 -4.78 14.29 20.13
CA GLU A 387 -4.08 15.25 19.25
C GLU A 387 -2.91 15.88 19.98
N CYS A 388 -1.71 15.34 19.76
CA CYS A 388 -0.52 15.71 20.52
C CYS A 388 -0.19 17.20 20.46
N ASP A 389 -0.56 17.89 19.39
CA ASP A 389 -0.29 19.30 19.16
C ASP A 389 -1.31 20.26 19.81
N ILE A 390 -2.52 19.80 20.15
CA ILE A 390 -3.57 20.67 20.71
C ILE A 390 -4.18 20.18 22.03
N ASP A 391 -4.19 18.88 22.31
CA ASP A 391 -4.85 18.31 23.49
C ASP A 391 -3.94 18.31 24.74
N SER A 392 -3.18 19.37 25.02
CA SER A 392 -2.23 19.40 26.17
C SER A 392 -2.79 18.90 27.52
N ALA A 393 -4.10 19.09 27.77
CA ALA A 393 -4.80 18.64 28.97
C ALA A 393 -4.97 17.10 29.10
N LEU A 394 -4.86 16.34 28.00
CA LEU A 394 -4.91 14.87 28.03
C LEU A 394 -3.51 14.23 28.02
N SER A 395 -2.46 15.06 28.17
CA SER A 395 -1.07 14.61 28.25
C SER A 395 -0.87 13.58 29.36
N ASN A 396 -0.01 12.62 29.10
CA ASN A 396 0.41 11.59 30.03
C ASN A 396 1.85 11.19 29.73
N ALA A 397 2.44 10.33 30.57
CA ALA A 397 3.83 9.90 30.40
C ALA A 397 4.13 9.26 29.03
N TYR A 398 3.15 8.62 28.38
CA TYR A 398 3.34 8.07 27.03
C TYR A 398 3.34 9.14 25.95
N ARG A 399 2.55 10.22 26.10
CA ARG A 399 2.69 11.38 25.22
C ARG A 399 4.11 11.89 25.25
N ASP A 400 4.59 12.29 26.42
CA ASP A 400 5.90 12.97 26.50
C ASP A 400 7.03 12.04 26.06
N LYS A 401 6.87 10.73 26.27
CA LYS A 401 7.81 9.72 25.80
C LYS A 401 7.77 9.51 24.28
N TYR A 402 6.61 9.61 23.62
CA TYR A 402 6.45 9.21 22.22
C TYR A 402 6.13 10.36 21.25
N ILE A 403 5.91 11.59 21.73
CA ILE A 403 5.57 12.75 20.91
C ILE A 403 6.64 13.10 19.86
N THR A 404 7.90 12.77 20.12
CA THR A 404 9.04 12.99 19.21
C THR A 404 9.35 11.79 18.32
N THR A 405 8.53 10.73 18.38
CA THR A 405 8.81 9.47 17.69
C THR A 405 8.38 9.54 16.21
N ALA A 406 7.10 9.35 15.93
CA ALA A 406 6.50 9.44 14.60
C ALA A 406 4.97 9.52 14.75
N PHE A 407 4.26 10.07 13.77
CA PHE A 407 2.79 10.09 13.77
C PHE A 407 2.20 9.37 12.53
N PRO A 408 1.07 8.65 12.68
CA PRO A 408 0.42 8.32 13.95
C PRO A 408 1.27 7.36 14.80
N THR A 409 1.15 7.45 16.12
CA THR A 409 1.68 6.46 17.06
C THR A 409 0.50 5.73 17.67
N HIS A 410 0.54 4.40 17.65
CA HIS A 410 -0.51 3.54 18.15
C HIS A 410 -0.02 2.79 19.39
N LEU A 411 -0.75 2.92 20.50
CA LEU A 411 -0.43 2.22 21.75
C LEU A 411 -1.54 1.25 22.13
N LEU A 412 -1.15 0.05 22.53
CA LEU A 412 -2.02 -0.93 23.17
C LEU A 412 -1.59 -1.04 24.62
N ILE A 413 -2.47 -0.64 25.53
CA ILE A 413 -2.20 -0.53 26.96
C ILE A 413 -3.17 -1.47 27.69
N ASP A 414 -2.69 -2.17 28.71
CA ASP A 414 -3.54 -3.06 29.49
C ASP A 414 -4.46 -2.29 30.44
N LYS A 415 -5.36 -3.00 31.11
CA LYS A 415 -6.27 -2.41 32.11
C LYS A 415 -5.54 -1.83 33.34
N ASN A 416 -4.26 -2.10 33.54
CA ASN A 416 -3.47 -1.55 34.64
C ASN A 416 -2.69 -0.29 34.23
N GLY A 417 -2.70 0.06 32.94
CA GLY A 417 -1.93 1.18 32.41
C GLY A 417 -0.54 0.79 31.91
N GLU A 418 -0.23 -0.51 31.79
CA GLU A 418 1.05 -1.00 31.29
C GLU A 418 1.02 -1.15 29.76
N LEU A 419 2.10 -0.74 29.09
CA LEU A 419 2.22 -0.83 27.63
C LEU A 419 2.38 -2.29 27.19
N ILE A 420 1.41 -2.80 26.45
CA ILE A 420 1.44 -4.13 25.82
C ILE A 420 2.21 -4.07 24.51
N HIS A 421 1.86 -3.11 23.65
CA HIS A 421 2.40 -3.02 22.30
C HIS A 421 2.38 -1.58 21.77
N LYS A 422 3.32 -1.27 20.87
CA LYS A 422 3.47 0.02 20.20
C LYS A 422 3.86 -0.23 18.75
N PHE A 423 3.24 0.51 17.84
CA PHE A 423 3.59 0.56 16.43
C PHE A 423 3.29 1.95 15.87
N VAL A 424 3.92 2.33 14.76
CA VAL A 424 3.80 3.68 14.18
C VAL A 424 3.45 3.67 12.70
N GLY A 425 2.93 4.79 12.22
CA GLY A 425 2.73 5.07 10.81
C GLY A 425 1.39 4.61 10.26
N TYR A 426 1.12 5.05 9.02
CA TYR A 426 -0.03 4.57 8.26
C TYR A 426 0.16 3.10 7.85
N MET A 427 -0.93 2.33 7.91
CA MET A 427 -0.94 0.94 7.48
C MET A 427 -2.30 0.57 6.89
N LYS A 428 -2.30 -0.41 5.98
CA LYS A 428 -3.55 -0.92 5.40
C LYS A 428 -4.36 -1.68 6.46
N VAL A 429 -5.67 -1.79 6.25
CA VAL A 429 -6.63 -2.47 7.13
C VAL A 429 -6.11 -3.82 7.67
N SER A 430 -5.62 -4.71 6.82
CA SER A 430 -5.15 -6.03 7.24
C SER A 430 -3.98 -5.96 8.20
N SER A 431 -2.96 -5.15 7.88
CA SER A 431 -1.78 -4.96 8.73
C SER A 431 -2.13 -4.27 10.04
N PHE A 432 -3.06 -3.32 10.01
CA PHE A 432 -3.54 -2.66 11.22
C PHE A 432 -4.23 -3.64 12.18
N LEU A 433 -5.12 -4.49 11.66
CA LEU A 433 -5.77 -5.54 12.45
C LEU A 433 -4.77 -6.55 13.02
N GLU A 434 -3.72 -6.91 12.27
CA GLU A 434 -2.64 -7.76 12.77
C GLU A 434 -1.90 -7.14 13.96
N GLU A 435 -1.56 -5.85 13.89
CA GLU A 435 -0.92 -5.13 15.00
C GLU A 435 -1.86 -4.98 16.21
N LEU A 436 -3.16 -4.71 16.00
CA LEU A 436 -4.15 -4.69 17.08
C LEU A 436 -4.26 -6.06 17.79
N ASN A 437 -4.20 -7.15 17.03
CA ASN A 437 -4.27 -8.51 17.58
C ASN A 437 -3.09 -8.85 18.50
N LYS A 438 -1.94 -8.19 18.32
CA LYS A 438 -0.80 -8.33 19.24
C LYS A 438 -1.06 -7.72 20.64
N GLY A 439 -2.03 -6.82 20.77
CA GLY A 439 -2.41 -6.23 22.06
C GLY A 439 -3.49 -7.01 22.82
N VAL A 440 -4.20 -7.93 22.16
CA VAL A 440 -5.25 -8.75 22.79
C VAL A 440 -4.64 -9.98 23.47
N LEU A 441 -3.59 -10.55 22.89
CA LEU A 441 -2.89 -11.70 23.45
C LEU A 441 -1.69 -11.22 24.27
N ALA A 442 -1.74 -11.41 25.59
CA ALA A 442 -0.72 -10.90 26.53
C ALA A 442 0.73 -11.32 26.17
N THR A 443 0.90 -12.43 25.45
CA THR A 443 2.22 -12.98 25.09
C THR A 443 2.78 -12.49 23.75
N THR A 444 1.98 -11.82 22.91
CA THR A 444 2.39 -11.46 21.54
C THR A 444 2.75 -9.99 21.36
N GLY A 445 2.48 -9.15 22.37
CA GLY A 445 2.84 -7.73 22.36
C GLY A 445 4.34 -7.45 22.61
N LEU A 446 4.79 -6.26 22.21
CA LEU A 446 6.20 -5.85 22.32
C LEU A 446 6.72 -5.90 23.77
N GLY A 447 5.86 -5.61 24.76
CA GLY A 447 6.19 -5.72 26.18
C GLY A 447 6.55 -7.15 26.61
N SER A 448 5.80 -8.15 26.14
CA SER A 448 6.12 -9.57 26.37
C SER A 448 7.46 -9.95 25.74
N PHE A 449 7.71 -9.49 24.51
CA PHE A 449 8.97 -9.72 23.83
C PHE A 449 10.16 -9.10 24.57
N HIS A 450 10.01 -7.90 25.15
CA HIS A 450 11.04 -7.33 26.02
C HIS A 450 11.37 -8.23 27.21
N THR A 451 10.35 -8.75 27.89
CA THR A 451 10.54 -9.64 29.05
C THR A 451 11.20 -10.96 28.66
N ARG A 452 10.73 -11.59 27.58
CA ARG A 452 11.30 -12.84 27.05
C ARG A 452 12.76 -12.67 26.62
N TYR A 453 13.07 -11.55 25.98
CA TYR A 453 14.46 -11.20 25.63
C TYR A 453 15.32 -11.01 26.88
N LYS A 454 14.85 -10.29 27.91
CA LYS A 454 15.56 -10.14 29.18
C LYS A 454 15.78 -11.48 29.89
N ASN A 455 14.85 -12.41 29.75
CA ASN A 455 14.92 -13.77 30.32
C ASN A 455 15.77 -14.75 29.48
N GLY A 456 16.44 -14.27 28.43
CA GLY A 456 17.41 -15.06 27.66
C GLY A 456 16.85 -15.80 26.45
N GLU A 457 15.59 -15.59 26.05
CA GLU A 457 15.07 -16.21 24.83
C GLU A 457 15.76 -15.63 23.59
N ARG A 458 16.38 -16.50 22.78
CA ARG A 458 17.13 -16.12 21.56
C ARG A 458 16.80 -17.03 20.37
N SER A 459 15.65 -17.71 20.38
CA SER A 459 15.28 -18.59 19.26
C SER A 459 15.19 -17.79 17.96
N PRO A 460 15.51 -18.37 16.79
CA PRO A 460 15.49 -17.64 15.53
C PRO A 460 14.15 -16.98 15.21
N ALA A 461 13.04 -17.70 15.43
CA ALA A 461 11.69 -17.16 15.23
C ALA A 461 11.40 -15.97 16.15
N PHE A 462 11.85 -16.05 17.41
CA PHE A 462 11.70 -14.97 18.38
C PHE A 462 12.51 -13.74 17.99
N MET A 463 13.80 -13.90 17.67
CA MET A 463 14.67 -12.79 17.33
C MET A 463 14.21 -12.06 16.07
N ASN A 464 13.80 -12.80 15.03
CA ASN A 464 13.25 -12.21 13.81
C ASN A 464 12.04 -11.32 14.09
N GLU A 465 11.04 -11.86 14.79
CA GLU A 465 9.84 -11.11 15.14
C GLU A 465 10.18 -9.93 16.07
N TYR A 466 11.06 -10.13 17.06
CA TYR A 466 11.39 -9.09 18.02
C TYR A 466 12.03 -7.86 17.37
N ILE A 467 13.02 -8.09 16.50
CA ILE A 467 13.72 -7.04 15.78
C ILE A 467 12.74 -6.29 14.86
N THR A 468 11.88 -7.00 14.14
CA THR A 468 10.84 -6.39 13.31
C THR A 468 9.86 -5.56 14.14
N MET A 469 9.42 -6.05 15.29
CA MET A 469 8.53 -5.29 16.17
C MET A 469 9.19 -4.03 16.72
N LEU A 470 10.49 -4.07 17.03
CA LEU A 470 11.24 -2.87 17.43
C LEU A 470 11.31 -1.85 16.28
N ALA A 471 11.51 -2.31 15.04
CA ALA A 471 11.53 -1.46 13.86
C ALA A 471 10.16 -0.77 13.65
N ASN A 472 9.07 -1.54 13.68
CA ASN A 472 7.69 -1.04 13.55
C ASN A 472 7.30 -0.11 14.71
N ALA A 473 7.95 -0.26 15.86
CA ALA A 473 7.81 0.60 17.03
C ALA A 473 8.66 1.90 16.96
N ASN A 474 9.32 2.15 15.83
CA ASN A 474 10.29 3.24 15.62
C ASN A 474 11.47 3.21 16.61
N GLU A 475 11.88 2.03 17.08
CA GLU A 475 13.07 1.83 17.91
C GLU A 475 14.26 1.39 17.03
N GLY A 476 14.49 2.12 15.94
CA GLY A 476 15.41 1.73 14.86
C GLY A 476 16.86 1.49 15.30
N GLU A 477 17.39 2.31 16.22
CA GLU A 477 18.75 2.14 16.75
C GLU A 477 18.89 0.79 17.48
N ARG A 478 17.94 0.47 18.34
CA ARG A 478 17.91 -0.78 19.09
C ARG A 478 17.64 -1.98 18.18
N ALA A 479 16.73 -1.84 17.22
CA ALA A 479 16.46 -2.86 16.22
C ALA A 479 17.72 -3.18 15.41
N SER A 480 18.43 -2.14 14.93
CA SER A 480 19.68 -2.27 14.17
C SER A 480 20.80 -2.92 14.99
N GLY A 481 20.99 -2.48 16.24
CA GLY A 481 21.98 -3.07 17.15
C GLY A 481 21.74 -4.56 17.39
N LEU A 482 20.49 -4.93 17.74
CA LEU A 482 20.12 -6.33 17.93
C LEU A 482 20.17 -7.15 16.65
N ALA A 483 19.81 -6.58 15.49
CA ALA A 483 19.94 -7.24 14.20
C ALA A 483 21.40 -7.56 13.90
N SER A 484 22.32 -6.62 14.12
CA SER A 484 23.75 -6.82 13.92
C SER A 484 24.27 -7.96 14.81
N GLU A 485 23.98 -7.92 16.12
CA GLU A 485 24.38 -8.97 17.06
C GLU A 485 23.80 -10.34 16.69
N TYR A 486 22.51 -10.39 16.37
CA TYR A 486 21.81 -11.63 16.02
C TYR A 486 22.34 -12.23 14.73
N LEU A 487 22.41 -11.45 13.65
CA LEU A 487 22.87 -11.90 12.32
C LEU A 487 24.31 -12.42 12.37
N ALA A 488 25.16 -11.85 13.22
CA ALA A 488 26.54 -12.33 13.41
C ALA A 488 26.62 -13.77 13.98
N THR A 489 25.58 -14.25 14.67
CA THR A 489 25.55 -15.60 15.27
C THR A 489 25.09 -16.69 14.30
N LEU A 490 24.52 -16.33 13.15
CA LEU A 490 23.82 -17.26 12.28
C LEU A 490 24.74 -17.97 11.27
N SER A 491 24.41 -19.24 10.99
CA SER A 491 25.01 -20.00 9.90
C SER A 491 24.58 -19.47 8.53
N LEU A 492 25.27 -19.88 7.47
CA LEU A 492 24.93 -19.47 6.09
C LEU A 492 23.49 -19.85 5.69
N ASN A 493 23.02 -21.03 6.08
CA ASN A 493 21.66 -21.48 5.76
C ASN A 493 20.60 -20.67 6.51
N GLU A 494 20.86 -20.30 7.77
CA GLU A 494 19.96 -19.46 8.56
C GLU A 494 19.93 -18.02 8.06
N LEU A 495 21.07 -17.47 7.61
CA LEU A 495 21.14 -16.17 6.95
C LEU A 495 20.36 -16.15 5.63
N ALA A 496 20.40 -17.25 4.89
CA ALA A 496 19.71 -17.40 3.62
C ALA A 496 18.20 -17.70 3.77
N ASP A 497 17.71 -17.99 4.97
CA ASP A 497 16.27 -18.10 5.22
C ASP A 497 15.56 -16.80 4.85
N ARG A 498 14.39 -16.92 4.23
CA ARG A 498 13.64 -15.78 3.69
C ARG A 498 13.31 -14.73 4.76
N LYS A 499 12.97 -15.13 5.99
CA LYS A 499 12.64 -14.20 7.08
C LYS A 499 13.89 -13.52 7.61
N THR A 500 14.97 -14.26 7.79
CA THR A 500 16.26 -13.68 8.19
C THR A 500 16.79 -12.73 7.12
N PHE A 501 16.64 -13.07 5.84
CA PHE A 501 17.08 -12.22 4.74
C PHE A 501 16.29 -10.91 4.67
N PHE A 502 15.04 -10.88 5.13
CA PHE A 502 14.31 -9.62 5.32
C PHE A 502 15.02 -8.70 6.31
N LEU A 503 15.52 -9.21 7.44
CA LEU A 503 16.33 -8.42 8.37
C LEU A 503 17.64 -7.94 7.75
N ILE A 504 18.32 -8.79 6.96
CA ILE A 504 19.53 -8.41 6.24
C ILE A 504 19.20 -7.23 5.30
N ASN A 505 18.14 -7.36 4.51
CA ASN A 505 17.69 -6.33 3.60
C ASN A 505 17.24 -5.05 4.32
N GLU A 506 16.86 -5.13 5.59
CA GLU A 506 16.41 -4.00 6.40
C GLU A 506 17.51 -3.31 7.23
N PHE A 507 18.53 -4.04 7.69
CA PHE A 507 19.52 -3.47 8.61
C PHE A 507 20.95 -3.48 8.07
N VAL A 508 21.27 -4.35 7.12
CA VAL A 508 22.61 -4.41 6.53
C VAL A 508 22.67 -3.44 5.36
N ARG A 509 23.58 -2.46 5.46
CA ARG A 509 23.69 -1.33 4.52
C ARG A 509 25.10 -1.18 3.95
N ASP A 510 26.10 -1.72 4.64
CA ASP A 510 27.50 -1.60 4.25
C ASP A 510 27.91 -2.68 3.24
N LEU A 511 28.26 -2.24 2.04
CA LEU A 511 28.81 -3.08 0.97
C LEU A 511 30.10 -3.80 1.39
N ASP A 512 30.89 -3.19 2.26
CA ASP A 512 32.23 -3.65 2.62
C ASP A 512 32.26 -4.47 3.91
N SER A 513 31.10 -4.66 4.56
CA SER A 513 30.99 -5.51 5.74
C SER A 513 31.26 -6.98 5.43
N ASP A 514 31.80 -7.70 6.43
CA ASP A 514 32.09 -9.14 6.29
C ASP A 514 30.83 -9.96 6.00
N LEU A 515 29.68 -9.55 6.56
CA LEU A 515 28.40 -10.18 6.28
C LEU A 515 28.00 -9.99 4.80
N THR A 516 28.08 -8.79 4.25
CA THR A 516 27.78 -8.56 2.81
C THR A 516 28.71 -9.35 1.91
N LYS A 517 30.01 -9.38 2.19
CA LYS A 517 30.99 -10.20 1.45
C LYS A 517 30.63 -11.68 1.50
N LYS A 518 30.27 -12.19 2.68
CA LYS A 518 29.82 -13.59 2.88
C LYS A 518 28.55 -13.91 2.10
N ILE A 519 27.58 -12.99 2.07
CA ILE A 519 26.34 -13.13 1.28
C ILE A 519 26.67 -13.21 -0.21
N PHE A 520 27.49 -12.30 -0.73
CA PHE A 520 27.83 -12.25 -2.17
C PHE A 520 28.63 -13.47 -2.62
N ALA A 521 29.57 -13.94 -1.80
CA ALA A 521 30.33 -15.17 -2.05
C ALA A 521 29.42 -16.42 -2.14
N ASN A 522 28.22 -16.36 -1.56
CA ASN A 522 27.26 -17.46 -1.53
C ASN A 522 25.97 -17.13 -2.31
N LYS A 523 26.06 -16.27 -3.34
CA LYS A 523 24.94 -15.80 -4.18
C LYS A 523 23.86 -16.85 -4.46
N GLN A 524 24.25 -18.02 -5.00
CA GLN A 524 23.32 -19.08 -5.39
C GLN A 524 22.46 -19.60 -4.24
N LEU A 525 23.00 -19.65 -3.01
CA LEU A 525 22.26 -20.09 -1.82
C LEU A 525 21.17 -19.08 -1.46
N PHE A 526 21.51 -17.79 -1.47
CA PHE A 526 20.58 -16.72 -1.12
C PHE A 526 19.50 -16.51 -2.18
N GLU A 527 19.86 -16.55 -3.47
CA GLU A 527 18.87 -16.49 -4.55
C GLU A 527 17.87 -17.65 -4.46
N LYS A 528 18.34 -18.86 -4.13
CA LYS A 528 17.50 -20.05 -3.99
C LYS A 528 16.55 -19.96 -2.79
N ASN A 529 17.05 -19.53 -1.62
CA ASN A 529 16.31 -19.62 -0.36
C ASN A 529 15.54 -18.34 -0.01
N ALA A 530 16.13 -17.16 -0.22
CA ALA A 530 15.49 -15.87 0.04
C ALA A 530 14.71 -15.33 -1.18
N GLY A 531 15.11 -15.75 -2.37
CA GLY A 531 14.50 -15.36 -3.64
C GLY A 531 15.38 -14.39 -4.43
N GLN A 532 15.49 -14.62 -5.73
CA GLN A 532 16.34 -13.84 -6.63
C GLN A 532 15.99 -12.34 -6.61
N SER A 533 14.70 -11.98 -6.69
CA SER A 533 14.29 -10.56 -6.68
C SER A 533 14.69 -9.85 -5.37
N ALA A 534 14.53 -10.50 -4.22
CA ALA A 534 14.94 -9.94 -2.93
C ALA A 534 16.46 -9.77 -2.88
N PHE A 535 17.21 -10.75 -3.39
CA PHE A 535 18.66 -10.69 -3.48
C PHE A 535 19.14 -9.56 -4.39
N ASP A 536 18.58 -9.44 -5.59
CA ASP A 536 18.92 -8.39 -6.56
C ASP A 536 18.62 -6.99 -6.02
N GLN A 537 17.50 -6.81 -5.30
CA GLN A 537 17.17 -5.57 -4.60
C GLN A 537 18.20 -5.24 -3.51
N TYR A 538 18.59 -6.24 -2.71
CA TYR A 538 19.61 -6.06 -1.68
C TYR A 538 20.95 -5.65 -2.30
N VAL A 539 21.40 -6.35 -3.35
CA VAL A 539 22.63 -6.05 -4.09
C VAL A 539 22.59 -4.62 -4.61
N GLY A 540 21.57 -4.25 -5.37
CA GLY A 540 21.43 -2.90 -5.91
C GLY A 540 21.46 -1.82 -4.82
N LYS A 541 20.80 -2.08 -3.69
CA LYS A 541 20.73 -1.17 -2.54
C LYS A 541 22.10 -0.92 -1.91
N VAL A 542 22.85 -1.96 -1.53
CA VAL A 542 24.15 -1.76 -0.86
C VAL A 542 25.20 -1.14 -1.79
N TRP A 543 25.15 -1.46 -3.09
CA TRP A 543 25.99 -0.81 -4.09
C TRP A 543 25.63 0.67 -4.27
N LEU A 544 24.34 1.00 -4.34
CA LEU A 544 23.89 2.38 -4.44
C LEU A 544 24.29 3.18 -3.20
N ILE A 545 24.05 2.65 -1.99
CA ILE A 545 24.45 3.31 -0.73
C ILE A 545 25.95 3.60 -0.73
N LYS A 546 26.78 2.65 -1.17
CA LYS A 546 28.22 2.88 -1.30
C LYS A 546 28.55 3.98 -2.31
N GLY A 547 27.90 3.99 -3.47
CA GLY A 547 28.10 5.04 -4.47
C GLY A 547 27.76 6.45 -3.97
N LEU A 548 26.79 6.55 -3.06
CA LEU A 548 26.34 7.80 -2.44
C LEU A 548 27.20 8.25 -1.25
N SER A 549 28.12 7.41 -0.75
CA SER A 549 28.90 7.73 0.46
C SER A 549 30.17 8.55 0.19
N TYR A 550 30.43 8.95 -1.06
CA TYR A 550 31.69 9.60 -1.44
C TYR A 550 31.66 11.12 -1.35
N VAL A 551 30.51 11.73 -1.07
CA VAL A 551 30.44 13.16 -0.74
C VAL A 551 30.65 13.32 0.76
N LYS A 552 31.69 14.08 1.12
CA LYS A 552 32.02 14.44 2.50
C LYS A 552 31.74 15.92 2.71
N GLU A 553 31.28 16.28 3.90
CA GLU A 553 31.06 17.67 4.30
C GLU A 553 32.16 18.10 5.26
N ASP A 554 32.84 19.21 4.93
CA ASP A 554 33.86 19.83 5.76
C ASP A 554 33.58 21.34 5.84
N ALA A 555 33.41 21.85 7.06
CA ALA A 555 33.03 23.25 7.32
C ALA A 555 31.84 23.77 6.50
N GLY A 556 30.82 22.93 6.28
CA GLY A 556 29.62 23.27 5.49
C GLY A 556 29.81 23.19 3.97
N VAL A 557 31.00 22.79 3.50
CA VAL A 557 31.29 22.60 2.07
C VAL A 557 31.29 21.11 1.74
N LYS A 558 30.40 20.71 0.83
CA LYS A 558 30.32 19.34 0.32
C LYS A 558 31.32 19.12 -0.81
N LYS A 559 32.16 18.09 -0.69
CA LYS A 559 33.18 17.72 -1.68
C LYS A 559 33.11 16.24 -1.99
N LEU A 560 33.24 15.90 -3.27
CA LEU A 560 33.34 14.53 -3.74
C LEU A 560 34.78 14.03 -3.55
N ASP A 561 34.94 12.92 -2.85
CA ASP A 561 36.15 12.11 -2.83
C ASP A 561 36.29 11.41 -4.19
N LYS A 562 36.85 12.14 -5.16
CA LYS A 562 36.93 11.74 -6.56
C LYS A 562 37.72 10.45 -6.75
N ASP A 563 38.89 10.34 -6.11
CA ASP A 563 39.75 9.16 -6.23
C ASP A 563 39.05 7.91 -5.68
N GLY A 564 38.41 8.05 -4.51
CA GLY A 564 37.62 6.97 -3.93
C GLY A 564 36.44 6.57 -4.80
N TYR A 565 35.74 7.54 -5.39
CA TYR A 565 34.59 7.28 -6.25
C TYR A 565 35.00 6.66 -7.59
N ASP A 566 36.11 7.09 -8.20
CA ASP A 566 36.63 6.51 -9.44
C ASP A 566 37.07 5.04 -9.20
N GLN A 567 37.68 4.74 -8.04
CA GLN A 567 37.95 3.35 -7.63
C GLN A 567 36.67 2.53 -7.44
N PHE A 568 35.63 3.13 -6.85
CA PHE A 568 34.32 2.49 -6.72
C PHE A 568 33.69 2.18 -8.08
N LEU A 569 33.72 3.11 -9.03
CA LEU A 569 33.18 2.90 -10.37
C LEU A 569 33.92 1.78 -11.12
N LYS A 570 35.25 1.69 -10.94
CA LYS A 570 36.03 0.57 -11.47
C LYS A 570 35.55 -0.76 -10.86
N ARG A 571 35.48 -0.84 -9.52
CA ARG A 571 35.00 -2.03 -8.81
C ARG A 571 33.56 -2.41 -9.20
N LEU A 572 32.70 -1.42 -9.41
CA LEU A 572 31.32 -1.62 -9.88
C LEU A 572 31.29 -2.25 -11.27
N SER A 573 32.11 -1.74 -12.20
CA SER A 573 32.17 -2.29 -13.57
C SER A 573 32.68 -3.74 -13.62
N GLU A 574 33.55 -4.11 -12.67
CA GLU A 574 34.12 -5.46 -12.54
C GLU A 574 33.24 -6.41 -11.69
N SER A 575 32.14 -5.91 -11.10
CA SER A 575 31.34 -6.64 -10.12
C SER A 575 30.44 -7.74 -10.70
N GLY A 576 30.04 -7.61 -11.98
CA GLY A 576 29.10 -8.52 -12.64
C GLY A 576 27.65 -8.45 -12.15
N ILE A 577 27.25 -7.39 -11.42
CA ILE A 577 25.85 -7.19 -11.01
C ILE A 577 24.99 -6.69 -12.19
N ALA A 578 23.69 -6.96 -12.18
CA ALA A 578 22.78 -6.49 -13.23
C ALA A 578 22.54 -4.97 -13.17
N GLN A 579 22.70 -4.34 -12.00
CA GLN A 579 22.33 -2.95 -11.72
C GLN A 579 23.47 -1.94 -11.98
N ILE A 580 24.54 -2.32 -12.69
CA ILE A 580 25.73 -1.47 -12.89
C ILE A 580 25.36 -0.07 -13.40
N GLU A 581 24.59 0.02 -14.49
CA GLU A 581 24.22 1.31 -15.09
C GLU A 581 23.30 2.12 -14.17
N TYR A 582 22.37 1.46 -13.47
CA TYR A 582 21.47 2.12 -12.52
C TYR A 582 22.24 2.73 -11.34
N VAL A 583 23.13 1.95 -10.71
CA VAL A 583 23.96 2.41 -9.59
C VAL A 583 24.83 3.57 -10.04
N LYS A 584 25.58 3.40 -11.13
CA LYS A 584 26.48 4.42 -11.68
C LYS A 584 25.75 5.73 -11.99
N THR A 585 24.63 5.65 -12.71
CA THR A 585 23.86 6.82 -13.13
C THR A 585 23.29 7.57 -11.94
N THR A 586 22.67 6.83 -11.01
CA THR A 586 22.01 7.42 -9.84
C THR A 586 23.03 8.02 -8.88
N SER A 587 24.10 7.29 -8.55
CA SER A 587 25.12 7.80 -7.63
C SER A 587 25.89 8.99 -8.22
N MET A 588 26.18 8.99 -9.53
CA MET A 588 26.86 10.11 -10.17
C MET A 588 26.00 11.38 -10.10
N MET A 589 24.73 11.29 -10.52
CA MET A 589 23.83 12.44 -10.52
C MET A 589 23.59 13.00 -9.11
N GLU A 590 23.46 12.14 -8.11
CA GLU A 590 23.30 12.57 -6.73
C GLU A 590 24.58 13.21 -6.18
N ASN A 591 25.76 12.63 -6.44
CA ASN A 591 27.03 13.19 -5.99
C ASN A 591 27.29 14.58 -6.60
N LEU A 592 27.04 14.74 -7.91
CA LEU A 592 27.19 16.03 -8.59
C LEU A 592 26.20 17.09 -8.08
N TYR A 593 24.97 16.67 -7.78
CA TYR A 593 23.96 17.52 -7.16
C TYR A 593 24.39 17.97 -5.76
N LEU A 594 24.81 17.05 -4.90
CA LEU A 594 25.23 17.34 -3.52
C LEU A 594 26.44 18.28 -3.45
N THR A 595 27.34 18.24 -4.45
CA THR A 595 28.48 19.16 -4.54
C THR A 595 28.18 20.44 -5.33
N ALA A 596 26.94 20.61 -5.81
CA ALA A 596 26.52 21.70 -6.68
C ALA A 596 27.39 21.88 -7.94
N ASP A 597 27.97 20.79 -8.47
CA ASP A 597 28.72 20.81 -9.73
C ASP A 597 27.75 20.73 -10.92
N TRP A 598 27.03 21.84 -11.14
CA TRP A 598 25.97 21.94 -12.13
C TRP A 598 26.45 21.74 -13.56
N ASN A 599 27.69 22.12 -13.87
CA ASN A 599 28.24 21.94 -15.21
C ASN A 599 28.42 20.44 -15.52
N SER A 600 29.08 19.70 -14.63
CA SER A 600 29.23 18.26 -14.78
C SER A 600 27.87 17.54 -14.72
N TYR A 601 26.95 18.00 -13.86
CA TYR A 601 25.60 17.47 -13.73
C TYR A 601 24.82 17.55 -15.06
N VAL A 602 24.81 18.73 -15.70
CA VAL A 602 24.13 18.92 -16.98
C VAL A 602 24.80 18.10 -18.08
N ASN A 603 26.13 18.10 -18.15
CA ASN A 603 26.84 17.34 -19.19
C ASN A 603 26.56 15.84 -19.07
N PHE A 604 26.63 15.26 -17.87
CA PHE A 604 26.35 13.85 -17.64
C PHE A 604 24.91 13.49 -18.03
N ALA A 605 23.93 14.33 -17.66
CA ALA A 605 22.53 14.09 -18.00
C ALA A 605 22.27 14.16 -19.52
N ILE A 606 22.95 15.06 -20.22
CA ILE A 606 22.90 15.15 -21.69
C ILE A 606 23.50 13.90 -22.32
N ASP A 607 24.68 13.47 -21.86
CA ASP A 607 25.36 12.26 -22.36
C ASP A 607 24.47 11.02 -22.17
N TYR A 608 23.80 10.91 -21.02
CA TYR A 608 22.80 9.86 -20.77
C TYR A 608 21.66 9.90 -21.81
N MET A 609 21.02 11.06 -22.01
CA MET A 609 19.93 11.20 -22.98
C MET A 609 20.38 10.85 -24.42
N GLN A 610 21.59 11.26 -24.80
CA GLN A 610 22.16 10.96 -26.11
C GLN A 610 22.49 9.47 -26.28
N LYS A 611 23.03 8.81 -25.24
CA LYS A 611 23.36 7.39 -25.24
C LYS A 611 22.11 6.52 -25.42
N GLU A 612 21.01 6.87 -24.74
CA GLU A 612 19.77 6.07 -24.73
C GLU A 612 18.90 6.25 -25.98
N LYS A 613 19.17 7.26 -26.84
CA LYS A 613 18.55 7.42 -28.17
C LYS A 613 17.02 7.29 -28.21
N GLY A 614 16.31 7.95 -27.31
CA GLY A 614 14.84 7.89 -27.22
C GLY A 614 14.29 6.80 -26.30
N ASN A 615 15.16 6.06 -25.61
CA ASN A 615 14.80 5.17 -24.50
C ASN A 615 15.16 5.75 -23.12
N ALA A 616 15.63 7.01 -23.06
CA ALA A 616 15.98 7.65 -21.80
C ALA A 616 14.74 7.78 -20.91
N SER A 617 14.86 7.47 -19.62
CA SER A 617 13.73 7.50 -18.70
C SER A 617 13.15 8.93 -18.58
N PRO A 618 11.86 9.15 -18.91
CA PRO A 618 11.21 10.44 -18.70
C PRO A 618 11.20 10.84 -17.22
N MET A 619 11.01 9.88 -16.31
CA MET A 619 11.04 10.16 -14.87
C MET A 619 12.40 10.69 -14.41
N LEU A 620 13.51 10.05 -14.80
CA LEU A 620 14.85 10.46 -14.40
C LEU A 620 15.19 11.83 -14.96
N THR A 621 15.01 12.02 -16.27
CA THR A 621 15.27 13.29 -16.94
C THR A 621 14.39 14.42 -16.38
N TRP A 622 13.12 14.15 -16.07
CA TRP A 622 12.28 15.14 -15.43
C TRP A 622 12.78 15.52 -14.04
N ASN A 623 13.09 14.54 -13.18
CA ASN A 623 13.60 14.77 -11.83
C ASN A 623 14.90 15.60 -11.86
N TRP A 624 15.79 15.30 -12.81
CA TRP A 624 17.05 16.02 -12.93
C TRP A 624 16.86 17.46 -13.37
N GLY A 625 15.99 17.71 -14.35
CA GLY A 625 15.64 19.05 -14.79
C GLY A 625 14.91 19.86 -13.72
N ALA A 626 14.05 19.23 -12.91
CA ALA A 626 13.35 19.90 -11.82
C ALA A 626 14.31 20.44 -10.75
N ARG A 627 15.30 19.62 -10.33
CA ARG A 627 16.38 20.05 -9.43
C ARG A 627 17.19 21.20 -10.03
N LEU A 628 17.58 21.06 -11.30
CA LEU A 628 18.31 22.10 -12.03
C LEU A 628 17.52 23.41 -12.06
N GLN A 629 16.22 23.36 -12.34
CA GLN A 629 15.36 24.54 -12.39
C GLN A 629 15.30 25.25 -11.04
N SER A 630 15.11 24.49 -9.96
CA SER A 630 14.93 25.02 -8.61
C SER A 630 16.21 25.58 -8.00
N GLU A 631 17.37 24.97 -8.26
CA GLU A 631 18.57 25.19 -7.45
C GLU A 631 19.80 25.65 -8.24
N CYS A 632 19.85 25.47 -9.56
CA CYS A 632 20.96 25.97 -10.36
C CYS A 632 20.82 27.48 -10.63
N PRO A 633 21.83 28.31 -10.33
CA PRO A 633 21.77 29.74 -10.63
C PRO A 633 22.12 30.07 -12.09
N ASP A 634 22.79 29.16 -12.81
CA ASP A 634 23.29 29.42 -14.17
C ASP A 634 22.23 29.16 -15.24
N LYS A 635 21.76 30.25 -15.88
CA LYS A 635 20.77 30.19 -16.96
C LYS A 635 21.27 29.50 -18.23
N ASN A 636 22.58 29.56 -18.52
CA ASN A 636 23.14 28.92 -19.70
C ASN A 636 23.12 27.40 -19.55
N LEU A 637 23.40 26.90 -18.35
CA LEU A 637 23.31 25.47 -18.06
C LEU A 637 21.86 24.96 -18.14
N LYS A 638 20.89 25.73 -17.63
CA LYS A 638 19.45 25.42 -17.81
C LYS A 638 19.04 25.36 -19.27
N THR A 639 19.48 26.35 -20.06
CA THR A 639 19.20 26.42 -21.49
C THR A 639 19.81 25.22 -22.24
N LYS A 640 21.05 24.86 -21.91
CA LYS A 640 21.73 23.70 -22.50
C LYS A 640 21.00 22.40 -22.18
N TYR A 641 20.56 22.21 -20.94
CA TYR A 641 19.79 21.06 -20.52
C TYR A 641 18.45 20.97 -21.25
N LEU A 642 17.73 22.08 -21.31
CA LEU A 642 16.43 22.19 -21.99
C LEU A 642 16.51 21.75 -23.45
N GLN A 643 17.52 22.20 -24.20
CA GLN A 643 17.69 21.82 -25.61
C GLN A 643 17.83 20.29 -25.79
N ALA A 644 18.60 19.65 -24.92
CA ALA A 644 18.75 18.20 -24.95
C ALA A 644 17.49 17.47 -24.50
N LEU A 645 16.77 18.01 -23.51
CA LEU A 645 15.51 17.47 -23.02
C LEU A 645 14.42 17.52 -24.10
N GLU A 646 14.31 18.63 -24.84
CA GLU A 646 13.36 18.80 -25.96
C GLU A 646 13.62 17.75 -27.04
N LEU A 647 14.88 17.60 -27.47
CA LEU A 647 15.27 16.60 -28.47
C LEU A 647 14.96 15.17 -28.00
N ASN A 648 15.31 14.85 -26.76
CA ASN A 648 15.06 13.53 -26.19
C ASN A 648 13.56 13.24 -26.08
N TYR A 649 12.78 14.21 -25.62
CA TYR A 649 11.32 14.08 -25.50
C TYR A 649 10.65 13.89 -26.86
N ASP A 650 11.12 14.57 -27.91
CA ASP A 650 10.64 14.36 -29.27
C ASP A 650 10.92 12.94 -29.78
N LEU A 651 12.09 12.36 -29.45
CA LEU A 651 12.41 10.97 -29.78
C LEU A 651 11.51 9.98 -29.02
N ILE A 652 11.31 10.19 -27.72
CA ILE A 652 10.43 9.37 -26.87
C ILE A 652 8.97 9.46 -27.32
N LYS A 653 8.51 10.65 -27.73
CA LYS A 653 7.16 10.83 -28.27
C LYS A 653 6.96 10.11 -29.60
N LYS A 654 7.98 10.11 -30.47
CA LYS A 654 7.96 9.36 -31.74
C LYS A 654 7.97 7.85 -31.55
N SER A 655 8.53 7.35 -30.45
CA SER A 655 8.55 5.90 -30.18
C SER A 655 7.17 5.35 -29.76
N GLY A 656 6.24 6.22 -29.35
CA GLY A 656 4.90 5.81 -28.93
C GLY A 656 4.87 5.06 -27.59
N SER A 657 5.94 5.16 -26.78
CA SER A 657 5.99 4.47 -25.48
C SER A 657 4.94 4.99 -24.49
N ASP A 658 4.41 4.10 -23.65
CA ASP A 658 3.46 4.48 -22.59
C ASP A 658 4.04 5.54 -21.64
N GLN A 659 5.35 5.50 -21.41
CA GLN A 659 6.05 6.50 -20.61
C GLN A 659 5.99 7.90 -21.25
N ALA A 660 6.00 7.99 -22.58
CA ALA A 660 5.84 9.26 -23.30
C ALA A 660 4.47 9.90 -23.04
N ILE A 661 3.42 9.07 -22.93
CA ILE A 661 2.05 9.51 -22.68
C ILE A 661 1.91 9.96 -21.23
N VAL A 662 2.34 9.13 -20.28
CA VAL A 662 2.22 9.40 -18.84
C VAL A 662 2.97 10.67 -18.43
N TRP A 663 4.16 10.91 -19.00
CA TRP A 663 5.00 12.05 -18.63
C TRP A 663 4.80 13.29 -19.50
N ALA A 664 3.90 13.26 -20.49
CA ALA A 664 3.78 14.33 -21.48
C ALA A 664 3.53 15.70 -20.88
N GLU A 665 2.59 15.79 -19.93
CA GLU A 665 2.21 17.08 -19.36
C GLU A 665 3.26 17.59 -18.37
N SER A 666 3.76 16.73 -17.49
CA SER A 666 4.84 17.07 -16.55
C SER A 666 6.10 17.57 -17.29
N MET A 667 6.43 16.94 -18.42
CA MET A 667 7.54 17.36 -19.28
C MET A 667 7.33 18.73 -19.89
N LYS A 668 6.13 19.04 -20.40
CA LYS A 668 5.82 20.39 -20.91
C LYS A 668 5.95 21.46 -19.84
N VAL A 669 5.43 21.20 -18.64
CA VAL A 669 5.53 22.13 -17.50
C VAL A 669 7.00 22.41 -17.18
N LEU A 670 7.81 21.37 -17.02
CA LEU A 670 9.23 21.52 -16.73
C LEU A 670 9.98 22.28 -17.85
N MET A 671 9.73 21.94 -19.12
CA MET A 671 10.34 22.65 -20.25
C MET A 671 9.96 24.13 -20.28
N ASN A 672 8.72 24.48 -19.94
CA ASN A 672 8.28 25.86 -19.83
C ASN A 672 8.91 26.60 -18.65
N ASP A 673 9.12 25.92 -17.53
CA ASP A 673 9.76 26.53 -16.37
C ASP A 673 11.26 26.74 -16.60
N LEU A 674 11.96 25.79 -17.24
CA LEU A 674 13.36 25.94 -17.65
C LEU A 674 13.58 27.08 -18.67
N LYS A 675 12.54 27.49 -19.40
CA LYS A 675 12.57 28.65 -20.33
C LYS A 675 12.49 30.01 -19.63
N LYS A 676 11.92 30.06 -18.42
CA LYS A 676 11.77 31.29 -17.63
C LYS A 676 13.03 31.53 -16.81
#